data_AF-A0A671EPG4-F1
#
_entry.id   AF-A0A671EPG4-F1
#
_cell.length_a   1.000
_cell.length_b   1.000
_cell.length_c   1.000
_cell.angle_alpha   90.00
_cell.angle_beta   90.00
_cell.angle_gamma   90.00
#
_symmetry.space_group_name_H-M   'P 1'
#
loop_
_entity.id
_entity.type
_entity.pdbx_description
1 polymer ?
#
loop_
_entity_poly.entity_id
_entity_poly.type
_entity_poly.pdbx_seq_one_letter_code
_entity_poly.pdbx_strand_id
1 'polypeptide(L)'
;MSSLQALCSGLPLRPLPENQGRWAGVPHAPVRTPGLSPAEEQLALRNALRYFPPDVQELLAPEFAQELRLYGHIYMYRFCPHIEMRAYPIEQYPCRTRAAAAIMHMIMNNLDPAVAQFPQELVTYGGNGQVFSNWAQFWLMMSYLSQMTEEQTLVMYSGHSLGLFPSSPGAPRLVITNGMVIPNYSSRTEYEKLFAIGVTMYGQMTAGSYCYIGPQGIVHGTVLTVLNAGRRYLGVEDLAGKVFVTSGLGGMSGAQAKAAAIVGCIGVIAEVDKAALMKRHQQGWLMEVTDSLDKCIERLREARRKKEVLSLGYHGNVVDLWERLVHELDTTGELLVDLGSDQTSCHNPFNGGYYPVQLGFSEAQSLMASDPATFKGLVQESLRRQVSAINRLAKENFFFWDYGNAFLLEAQRAGADVEKKGAKRTEFRYPSYVQHIMGDIFSQGFGPFRWVCTSGDPQDLAVTDQLATSVLEEAIAGGVNPAVKLQYVDNIRWIREAAKHQLAPVVLSRDHHDVSGTDSPFRETSNIYDGSAFCADMAVQNFVGDAFRGATWVALHNGGGVGWGEVINGGFGLMLDGTQEAEQKAKMMLSWDVSNGVSHPKPLLCLLSPLVALPLPTADLSQSSAPFTSEMVRTLSCRPAHLCLFSSAAHISLGLFPEAPSHRLALPSSSAFVHTECPWCQTLPSQCSTPIAIAERPSFKPLSFYHL
;
A
#
# COMPACT_ATOMS: atom_id res chain seq x y z
N MET A 1 22.37 15.34 -21.59
CA MET A 1 21.12 14.96 -20.90
C MET A 1 20.91 13.47 -21.09
N SER A 2 20.55 12.74 -20.03
CA SER A 2 20.28 11.30 -20.12
C SER A 2 19.02 11.04 -20.96
N SER A 3 19.04 10.05 -21.85
CA SER A 3 17.88 9.62 -22.65
C SER A 3 17.24 8.36 -22.06
N LEU A 4 16.03 8.00 -22.49
CA LEU A 4 15.42 6.71 -22.11
C LEU A 4 16.33 5.53 -22.48
N GLN A 5 17.02 5.60 -23.62
CA GLN A 5 18.02 4.61 -24.03
C GLN A 5 19.19 4.50 -23.04
N ALA A 6 19.61 5.61 -22.43
CA ALA A 6 20.67 5.59 -21.43
C ALA A 6 20.25 4.78 -20.19
N LEU A 7 19.00 4.93 -19.73
CA LEU A 7 18.47 4.17 -18.57
C LEU A 7 18.53 2.65 -18.77
N CYS A 8 18.48 2.20 -20.02
CA CYS A 8 18.49 0.78 -20.38
C CYS A 8 19.90 0.17 -20.41
N SER A 9 20.96 0.96 -20.22
CA SER A 9 22.36 0.53 -20.31
C SER A 9 22.92 0.02 -18.97
N GLY A 10 22.13 0.03 -17.90
CA GLY A 10 22.57 -0.32 -16.54
C GLY A 10 23.29 0.84 -15.85
N LEU A 11 24.05 0.53 -14.79
CA LEU A 11 24.71 1.53 -13.97
C LEU A 11 25.77 2.31 -14.78
N PRO A 12 25.74 3.66 -14.77
CA PRO A 12 26.78 4.46 -15.39
C PRO A 12 28.05 4.44 -14.53
N LEU A 13 29.03 3.60 -14.91
CA LEU A 13 30.27 3.42 -14.13
C LEU A 13 31.52 4.00 -14.78
N ARG A 14 31.51 4.20 -16.10
CA ARG A 14 32.70 4.57 -16.88
C ARG A 14 32.36 5.66 -17.93
N PRO A 15 32.61 6.93 -17.63
CA PRO A 15 33.01 7.46 -16.31
C PRO A 15 31.87 7.37 -15.28
N LEU A 16 32.21 7.43 -14.00
CA LEU A 16 31.20 7.65 -12.95
C LEU A 16 30.54 9.03 -13.15
N PRO A 17 29.22 9.16 -13.00
CA PRO A 17 28.55 10.46 -13.06
C PRO A 17 29.00 11.34 -11.90
N GLU A 18 28.89 12.66 -12.06
CA GLU A 18 29.21 13.62 -11.00
C GLU A 18 28.25 13.48 -9.81
N ASN A 19 28.77 13.60 -8.58
CA ASN A 19 27.92 13.62 -7.39
C ASN A 19 27.38 15.05 -7.16
N GLN A 20 26.10 15.24 -7.42
CA GLN A 20 25.41 16.53 -7.23
C GLN A 20 24.71 16.64 -5.88
N GLY A 21 24.68 15.57 -5.08
CA GLY A 21 23.92 15.51 -3.84
C GLY A 21 22.44 15.85 -4.02
N ARG A 22 21.88 16.56 -3.05
CA ARG A 22 20.48 17.02 -3.03
C ARG A 22 20.30 18.28 -3.89
N TRP A 23 19.31 18.29 -4.77
CA TRP A 23 18.99 19.44 -5.61
C TRP A 23 18.23 20.52 -4.83
N ALA A 24 18.68 21.77 -4.95
CA ALA A 24 17.96 22.91 -4.37
C ALA A 24 16.59 23.08 -5.04
N GLY A 25 15.57 23.45 -4.24
CA GLY A 25 14.23 23.75 -4.74
C GLY A 25 13.31 22.54 -4.94
N VAL A 26 13.77 21.32 -4.62
CA VAL A 26 12.96 20.09 -4.59
C VAL A 26 12.68 19.72 -3.13
N PRO A 27 11.46 19.27 -2.77
CA PRO A 27 11.19 18.79 -1.43
C PRO A 27 11.99 17.52 -1.13
N HIS A 28 12.50 17.42 0.11
CA HIS A 28 13.32 16.30 0.57
C HIS A 28 12.71 15.57 1.74
N ALA A 29 12.93 14.25 1.79
CA ALA A 29 12.53 13.46 2.95
C ALA A 29 13.26 13.92 4.22
N PRO A 30 12.60 13.88 5.40
CA PRO A 30 13.24 14.13 6.68
C PRO A 30 14.47 13.24 6.90
N VAL A 31 15.46 13.77 7.60
CA VAL A 31 16.65 13.00 8.01
C VAL A 31 16.22 11.88 8.95
N ARG A 32 16.74 10.67 8.74
CA ARG A 32 16.45 9.51 9.57
C ARG A 32 17.54 9.28 10.61
N THR A 33 17.18 8.72 11.75
CA THR A 33 18.11 8.36 12.83
C THR A 33 17.92 6.89 13.21
N PRO A 34 18.38 5.94 12.37
CA PRO A 34 18.11 4.51 12.55
C PRO A 34 18.76 3.87 13.80
N GLY A 35 19.68 4.58 14.47
CA GLY A 35 20.35 4.07 15.66
C GLY A 35 21.21 2.82 15.40
N LEU A 36 21.92 2.79 14.27
CA LEU A 36 22.79 1.67 13.89
C LEU A 36 23.99 1.56 14.84
N SER A 37 24.35 0.33 15.19
CA SER A 37 25.65 0.01 15.80
C SER A 37 26.78 0.12 14.77
N PRO A 38 28.06 0.24 15.20
CA PRO A 38 29.20 0.28 14.27
C PRO A 38 29.27 -0.92 13.32
N ALA A 39 28.85 -2.11 13.78
CA ALA A 39 28.79 -3.31 12.95
C ALA A 39 27.69 -3.22 11.88
N GLU A 40 26.54 -2.64 12.23
CA GLU A 40 25.43 -2.40 11.31
C GLU A 40 25.76 -1.30 10.30
N GLU A 41 26.47 -0.23 10.68
CA GLU A 41 26.97 0.79 9.76
C GLU A 41 27.93 0.17 8.72
N GLN A 42 28.88 -0.65 9.17
CA GLN A 42 29.76 -1.40 8.27
C GLN A 42 28.98 -2.36 7.36
N LEU A 43 27.93 -3.00 7.88
CA LEU A 43 27.06 -3.85 7.08
C LEU A 43 26.28 -3.05 6.03
N ALA A 44 25.73 -1.88 6.38
CA ALA A 44 25.03 -0.99 5.47
C ALA A 44 25.94 -0.59 4.29
N LEU A 45 27.19 -0.22 4.57
CA LEU A 45 28.17 0.12 3.53
C LEU A 45 28.51 -1.07 2.64
N ARG A 46 28.82 -2.23 3.23
CA ARG A 46 29.04 -3.46 2.45
C ARG A 46 27.83 -3.77 1.57
N ASN A 47 26.63 -3.63 2.11
CA ASN A 47 25.40 -3.90 1.40
C ASN A 47 25.17 -2.99 0.20
N ALA A 48 25.43 -1.68 0.36
CA ALA A 48 25.37 -0.69 -0.70
C ALA A 48 26.43 -0.92 -1.79
N LEU A 49 27.65 -1.31 -1.40
CA LEU A 49 28.76 -1.53 -2.34
C LEU A 49 28.59 -2.78 -3.21
N ARG A 50 27.71 -3.73 -2.86
CA ARG A 50 27.42 -4.94 -3.67
C ARG A 50 26.94 -4.63 -5.09
N TYR A 51 26.34 -3.45 -5.32
CA TYR A 51 25.87 -3.05 -6.64
C TYR A 51 26.99 -2.63 -7.59
N PHE A 52 28.20 -2.45 -7.08
CA PHE A 52 29.30 -1.83 -7.81
C PHE A 52 30.51 -2.76 -7.92
N PRO A 53 31.24 -2.75 -9.04
CA PRO A 53 32.45 -3.53 -9.19
C PRO A 53 33.58 -3.00 -8.28
N PRO A 54 34.55 -3.84 -7.89
CA PRO A 54 35.57 -3.47 -6.91
C PRO A 54 36.40 -2.22 -7.25
N ASP A 55 36.60 -1.94 -8.55
CA ASP A 55 37.39 -0.80 -9.05
C ASP A 55 36.81 0.57 -8.71
N VAL A 56 35.49 0.65 -8.48
CA VAL A 56 34.82 1.91 -8.09
C VAL A 56 34.41 1.96 -6.62
N GLN A 57 34.46 0.82 -5.90
CA GLN A 57 34.01 0.74 -4.50
C GLN A 57 34.83 1.64 -3.57
N GLU A 58 36.14 1.77 -3.80
CA GLU A 58 37.03 2.62 -2.99
C GLU A 58 36.60 4.09 -3.04
N LEU A 59 36.13 4.57 -4.19
CA LEU A 59 35.64 5.94 -4.35
C LEU A 59 34.25 6.14 -3.75
N LEU A 60 33.37 5.14 -3.88
CA LEU A 60 31.98 5.23 -3.44
C LEU A 60 31.81 5.00 -1.93
N ALA A 61 32.69 4.23 -1.29
CA ALA A 61 32.55 3.90 0.12
C ALA A 61 32.54 5.13 1.05
N PRO A 62 33.46 6.12 0.92
CA PRO A 62 33.41 7.34 1.73
C PRO A 62 32.15 8.18 1.48
N GLU A 63 31.68 8.23 0.24
CA GLU A 63 30.46 8.93 -0.17
C GLU A 63 29.22 8.30 0.46
N PHE A 64 29.07 6.99 0.37
CA PHE A 64 27.95 6.28 1.00
C PHE A 64 28.00 6.36 2.53
N ALA A 65 29.19 6.35 3.12
CA ALA A 65 29.34 6.59 4.56
C ALA A 65 28.93 8.01 4.95
N GLN A 66 29.18 8.99 4.08
CA GLN A 66 28.72 10.36 4.30
C GLN A 66 27.19 10.47 4.17
N GLU A 67 26.57 9.86 3.15
CA GLU A 67 25.12 9.82 3.02
C GLU A 67 24.44 9.18 4.24
N LEU A 68 24.96 8.03 4.70
CA LEU A 68 24.42 7.34 5.87
C LEU A 68 24.46 8.23 7.12
N ARG A 69 25.55 8.98 7.33
CA ARG A 69 25.68 9.92 8.46
C ARG A 69 24.78 11.15 8.34
N LEU A 70 24.64 11.71 7.13
CA LEU A 70 23.90 12.95 6.91
C LEU A 70 22.38 12.73 6.84
N TYR A 71 21.95 11.60 6.30
CA TYR A 71 20.55 11.37 5.94
C TYR A 71 19.94 10.16 6.65
N GLY A 72 20.76 9.34 7.32
CA GLY A 72 20.33 8.09 7.94
C GLY A 72 20.06 6.97 6.94
N HIS A 73 20.43 7.14 5.68
CA HIS A 73 20.25 6.17 4.60
C HIS A 73 21.21 6.43 3.43
N ILE A 74 21.48 5.41 2.63
CA ILE A 74 22.33 5.48 1.43
C ILE A 74 21.41 5.49 0.19
N TYR A 75 21.11 6.69 -0.33
CA TYR A 75 20.26 6.88 -1.50
C TYR A 75 21.03 6.75 -2.82
N MET A 76 22.34 6.97 -2.76
CA MET A 76 23.26 6.99 -3.90
C MET A 76 22.92 8.13 -4.85
N TYR A 77 22.85 9.37 -4.34
CA TYR A 77 22.39 10.55 -5.10
C TYR A 77 23.19 10.81 -6.38
N ARG A 78 24.46 10.41 -6.41
CA ARG A 78 25.31 10.39 -7.62
C ARG A 78 24.64 9.73 -8.83
N PHE A 79 23.78 8.74 -8.59
CA PHE A 79 23.11 7.98 -9.63
C PHE A 79 21.68 8.48 -9.90
N CYS A 80 21.25 9.61 -9.37
CA CYS A 80 19.99 10.24 -9.78
C CYS A 80 20.11 10.67 -11.26
N PRO A 81 19.26 10.16 -12.18
CA PRO A 81 19.40 10.44 -13.61
C PRO A 81 19.04 11.90 -13.93
N HIS A 82 19.70 12.48 -14.93
CA HIS A 82 19.45 13.85 -15.41
C HIS A 82 18.31 13.95 -16.43
N ILE A 83 17.62 12.86 -16.72
CA ILE A 83 16.41 12.91 -17.56
C ILE A 83 15.30 13.59 -16.76
N GLU A 84 14.41 14.30 -17.44
CA GLU A 84 13.16 14.73 -16.82
C GLU A 84 12.39 13.48 -16.37
N MET A 85 12.27 13.29 -15.05
CA MET A 85 11.60 12.12 -14.51
C MET A 85 10.09 12.31 -14.67
N ARG A 86 9.51 11.60 -15.65
CA ARG A 86 8.07 11.57 -15.93
C ARG A 86 7.72 10.35 -16.76
N ALA A 87 6.43 10.03 -16.84
CA ALA A 87 5.95 9.09 -17.83
C ALA A 87 6.11 9.65 -19.27
N TYR A 88 6.71 8.84 -20.15
CA TYR A 88 6.76 9.05 -21.59
C TYR A 88 5.76 8.14 -22.32
N PRO A 89 5.34 8.46 -23.55
CA PRO A 89 4.58 7.55 -24.40
C PRO A 89 5.27 6.19 -24.51
N ILE A 90 4.51 5.10 -24.40
CA ILE A 90 5.03 3.73 -24.25
C ILE A 90 5.97 3.31 -25.39
N GLU A 91 5.70 3.77 -26.61
CA GLU A 91 6.50 3.44 -27.79
C GLU A 91 7.89 4.11 -27.77
N GLN A 92 8.17 5.02 -26.82
CA GLN A 92 9.49 5.63 -26.65
C GLN A 92 10.42 4.80 -25.75
N TYR A 93 9.90 3.85 -24.98
CA TYR A 93 10.75 3.00 -24.14
C TYR A 93 11.41 1.91 -24.99
N PRO A 94 12.75 1.80 -24.98
CA PRO A 94 13.45 0.81 -25.79
C PRO A 94 13.46 -0.56 -25.09
N CYS A 95 12.29 -1.19 -25.05
CA CYS A 95 12.08 -2.51 -24.46
C CYS A 95 11.81 -3.57 -25.54
N ARG A 96 12.16 -4.82 -25.25
CA ARG A 96 11.80 -5.97 -26.11
C ARG A 96 10.32 -6.35 -26.01
N THR A 97 9.68 -6.06 -24.88
CA THR A 97 8.26 -6.37 -24.64
C THR A 97 7.49 -5.11 -24.29
N ARG A 98 6.23 -5.03 -24.73
CA ARG A 98 5.34 -3.91 -24.41
C ARG A 98 4.96 -3.89 -22.92
N ALA A 99 4.81 -5.06 -22.32
CA ALA A 99 4.56 -5.18 -20.89
C ALA A 99 5.68 -4.56 -20.04
N ALA A 100 6.96 -4.77 -20.41
CA ALA A 100 8.07 -4.13 -19.72
C ALA A 100 8.11 -2.61 -19.93
N ALA A 101 7.78 -2.14 -21.15
CA ALA A 101 7.65 -0.70 -21.43
C ALA A 101 6.53 -0.06 -20.58
N ALA A 102 5.40 -0.74 -20.39
CA ALA A 102 4.33 -0.28 -19.51
C ALA A 102 4.80 -0.19 -18.04
N ILE A 103 5.54 -1.19 -17.55
CA ILE A 103 6.11 -1.15 -16.19
C ILE A 103 7.09 0.02 -16.03
N MET A 104 7.98 0.26 -17.01
CA MET A 104 8.88 1.43 -17.00
C MET A 104 8.12 2.75 -16.95
N HIS A 105 7.07 2.87 -17.77
CA HIS A 105 6.19 4.04 -17.79
C HIS A 105 5.65 4.34 -16.40
N MET A 106 5.16 3.30 -15.72
CA MET A 106 4.57 3.42 -14.40
C MET A 106 5.60 3.76 -13.31
N ILE A 107 6.80 3.19 -13.37
CA ILE A 107 7.90 3.52 -12.45
C ILE A 107 8.28 5.00 -12.57
N MET A 108 8.45 5.49 -13.80
CA MET A 108 8.81 6.89 -14.03
C MET A 108 7.69 7.84 -13.59
N ASN A 109 6.43 7.47 -13.78
CA ASN A 109 5.28 8.24 -13.25
C ASN A 109 5.31 8.32 -11.71
N ASN A 110 5.59 7.21 -11.02
CA ASN A 110 5.68 7.20 -9.55
C ASN A 110 6.81 8.10 -8.98
N LEU A 111 7.83 8.39 -9.79
CA LEU A 111 8.98 9.23 -9.43
C LEU A 111 8.91 10.64 -10.01
N ASP A 112 7.87 10.97 -10.76
CA ASP A 112 7.69 12.29 -11.34
C ASP A 112 7.59 13.36 -10.23
N PRO A 113 8.37 14.46 -10.25
CA PRO A 113 8.27 15.52 -9.25
C PRO A 113 6.87 16.15 -9.11
N ALA A 114 6.04 16.09 -10.15
CA ALA A 114 4.64 16.52 -10.08
C ALA A 114 3.76 15.56 -9.27
N VAL A 115 4.15 14.27 -9.21
CA VAL A 115 3.41 13.17 -8.57
C VAL A 115 3.99 12.82 -7.19
N ALA A 116 5.30 12.59 -7.11
CA ALA A 116 6.02 12.12 -5.95
C ALA A 116 6.16 13.20 -4.86
N GLN A 117 6.23 12.76 -3.61
CA GLN A 117 6.42 13.61 -2.44
C GLN A 117 7.89 14.04 -2.27
N PHE A 118 8.82 13.08 -2.31
CA PHE A 118 10.27 13.32 -2.23
C PHE A 118 10.97 12.52 -3.34
N PRO A 119 10.99 13.04 -4.58
CA PRO A 119 11.41 12.27 -5.75
C PRO A 119 12.88 11.82 -5.68
N GLN A 120 13.77 12.66 -5.11
CA GLN A 120 15.20 12.31 -5.00
C GLN A 120 15.50 11.21 -3.98
N GLU A 121 14.65 11.07 -2.96
CA GLU A 121 14.70 9.96 -1.99
C GLU A 121 13.81 8.77 -2.39
N LEU A 122 13.32 8.80 -3.64
CA LEU A 122 12.47 7.77 -4.26
C LEU A 122 11.17 7.54 -3.48
N VAL A 123 10.69 8.53 -2.73
CA VAL A 123 9.45 8.49 -1.96
C VAL A 123 8.30 9.08 -2.78
N THR A 124 7.33 8.25 -3.13
CA THR A 124 6.14 8.70 -3.84
C THR A 124 5.14 9.38 -2.90
N TYR A 125 4.81 8.78 -1.74
CA TYR A 125 3.87 9.37 -0.78
C TYR A 125 3.94 8.71 0.61
N GLY A 126 3.16 9.25 1.56
CA GLY A 126 3.04 8.68 2.91
C GLY A 126 4.27 8.91 3.78
N GLY A 127 5.11 9.89 3.44
CA GLY A 127 6.35 10.24 4.15
C GLY A 127 7.53 9.31 3.86
N ASN A 128 7.30 8.00 3.74
CA ASN A 128 8.35 7.01 3.48
C ASN A 128 7.97 5.89 2.50
N GLY A 129 6.81 5.99 1.82
CA GLY A 129 6.40 5.02 0.79
C GLY A 129 7.25 5.17 -0.47
N GLN A 130 8.14 4.21 -0.69
CA GLN A 130 9.18 4.29 -1.71
C GLN A 130 8.91 3.43 -2.95
N VAL A 131 9.56 3.81 -4.05
CA VAL A 131 9.63 3.04 -5.30
C VAL A 131 10.83 2.07 -5.27
N PHE A 132 11.99 2.56 -4.81
CA PHE A 132 13.19 1.76 -4.55
C PHE A 132 13.89 2.27 -3.29
N SER A 133 14.79 1.44 -2.73
CA SER A 133 15.60 1.84 -1.58
C SER A 133 16.69 2.85 -1.97
N ASN A 134 17.26 2.73 -3.19
CA ASN A 134 18.33 3.61 -3.68
C ASN A 134 18.34 3.70 -5.21
N TRP A 135 19.10 4.65 -5.76
CA TRP A 135 19.16 4.88 -7.21
C TRP A 135 19.85 3.77 -7.99
N ALA A 136 20.73 2.97 -7.39
CA ALA A 136 21.33 1.85 -8.13
C ALA A 136 20.27 0.79 -8.51
N GLN A 137 19.32 0.54 -7.62
CA GLN A 137 18.19 -0.35 -7.89
C GLN A 137 17.32 0.16 -9.05
N PHE A 138 17.08 1.48 -9.14
CA PHE A 138 16.38 2.08 -10.28
C PHE A 138 17.08 1.77 -11.61
N TRP A 139 18.39 2.00 -11.72
CA TRP A 139 19.13 1.72 -12.96
C TRP A 139 19.11 0.25 -13.36
N LEU A 140 19.29 -0.66 -12.39
CA LEU A 140 19.25 -2.09 -12.66
C LEU A 140 17.85 -2.54 -13.11
N MET A 141 16.80 -2.02 -12.47
CA MET A 141 15.42 -2.28 -12.86
C MET A 141 15.14 -1.87 -14.31
N MET A 142 15.52 -0.64 -14.69
CA MET A 142 15.35 -0.14 -16.05
C MET A 142 16.19 -0.94 -17.07
N SER A 143 17.37 -1.41 -16.68
CA SER A 143 18.20 -2.28 -17.53
C SER A 143 17.60 -3.67 -17.72
N TYR A 144 17.02 -4.28 -16.68
CA TYR A 144 16.43 -5.62 -16.79
C TYR A 144 15.14 -5.59 -17.60
N LEU A 145 14.26 -4.63 -17.34
CA LEU A 145 13.01 -4.47 -18.09
C LEU A 145 13.24 -4.23 -19.59
N SER A 146 14.31 -3.52 -19.98
CA SER A 146 14.56 -3.27 -21.41
C SER A 146 14.94 -4.54 -22.18
N GLN A 147 15.58 -5.50 -21.51
CA GLN A 147 16.17 -6.69 -22.12
C GLN A 147 15.32 -7.95 -21.96
N MET A 148 14.35 -7.94 -21.04
CA MET A 148 13.55 -9.13 -20.73
C MET A 148 12.69 -9.58 -21.92
N THR A 149 12.43 -10.87 -22.00
CA THR A 149 11.50 -11.47 -22.98
C THR A 149 10.15 -11.78 -22.36
N GLU A 150 9.18 -12.23 -23.18
CA GLU A 150 7.88 -12.71 -22.68
C GLU A 150 7.99 -14.02 -21.87
N GLU A 151 9.12 -14.72 -21.94
CA GLU A 151 9.37 -15.97 -21.20
C GLU A 151 10.23 -15.72 -19.95
N GLN A 152 10.21 -14.50 -19.44
CA GLN A 152 10.94 -14.13 -18.24
C GLN A 152 10.06 -13.37 -17.25
N THR A 153 10.38 -13.55 -15.98
CA THR A 153 9.86 -12.77 -14.85
C THR A 153 11.03 -12.13 -14.11
N LEU A 154 10.93 -10.83 -13.89
CA LEU A 154 11.83 -10.10 -13.00
C LEU A 154 11.35 -10.24 -11.55
N VAL A 155 12.25 -10.65 -10.65
CA VAL A 155 11.94 -10.82 -9.22
C VAL A 155 12.50 -9.65 -8.42
N MET A 156 11.65 -8.99 -7.64
CA MET A 156 12.00 -7.83 -6.82
C MET A 156 11.89 -8.13 -5.32
N TYR A 157 12.99 -7.90 -4.60
CA TYR A 157 13.07 -7.96 -3.14
C TYR A 157 13.23 -6.57 -2.53
N SER A 158 12.13 -5.97 -2.12
CA SER A 158 12.10 -4.66 -1.45
C SER A 158 12.91 -3.60 -2.20
N GLY A 159 12.57 -3.42 -3.49
CA GLY A 159 13.29 -2.55 -4.43
C GLY A 159 14.52 -3.18 -5.09
N HIS A 160 15.16 -4.19 -4.49
CA HIS A 160 16.30 -4.87 -5.12
C HIS A 160 15.84 -5.79 -6.26
N SER A 161 16.31 -5.50 -7.49
CA SER A 161 16.17 -6.42 -8.63
C SER A 161 17.09 -7.63 -8.45
N LEU A 162 16.52 -8.76 -8.03
CA LEU A 162 17.26 -10.02 -7.85
C LEU A 162 17.79 -10.55 -9.19
N GLY A 163 16.95 -10.48 -10.23
CA GLY A 163 17.30 -10.91 -11.57
C GLY A 163 16.10 -11.39 -12.40
N LEU A 164 16.39 -11.71 -13.66
CA LEU A 164 15.44 -12.30 -14.60
C LEU A 164 15.51 -13.82 -14.53
N PHE A 165 14.36 -14.45 -14.32
CA PHE A 165 14.21 -15.91 -14.26
C PHE A 165 13.27 -16.39 -15.38
N PRO A 166 13.52 -17.57 -15.98
CA PRO A 166 12.61 -18.14 -16.96
C PRO A 166 11.18 -18.34 -16.42
N SER A 167 10.18 -18.04 -17.23
CA SER A 167 8.75 -18.16 -16.95
C SER A 167 7.96 -18.47 -18.22
N SER A 168 6.62 -18.44 -18.17
CA SER A 168 5.77 -18.54 -19.36
C SER A 168 5.22 -17.17 -19.80
N PRO A 169 4.78 -17.01 -21.06
CA PRO A 169 4.10 -15.79 -21.53
C PRO A 169 2.87 -15.39 -20.71
N GLY A 170 2.17 -16.39 -20.16
CA GLY A 170 1.01 -16.19 -19.29
C GLY A 170 1.35 -15.75 -17.86
N ALA A 171 2.60 -15.89 -17.42
CA ALA A 171 3.06 -15.44 -16.12
C ALA A 171 3.24 -13.91 -16.05
N PRO A 172 3.40 -13.33 -14.85
CA PRO A 172 3.72 -11.92 -14.71
C PRO A 172 5.13 -11.64 -15.22
N ARG A 173 5.33 -10.48 -15.86
CA ARG A 173 6.67 -9.99 -16.20
C ARG A 173 7.44 -9.54 -14.97
N LEU A 174 6.75 -9.26 -13.87
CA LEU A 174 7.35 -8.74 -12.64
C LEU A 174 6.62 -9.26 -11.40
N VAL A 175 7.38 -9.72 -10.41
CA VAL A 175 6.86 -10.12 -9.09
C VAL A 175 7.56 -9.29 -8.02
N ILE A 176 6.76 -8.61 -7.20
CA ILE A 176 7.25 -7.64 -6.23
C ILE A 176 6.91 -8.08 -4.80
N THR A 177 7.90 -8.01 -3.92
CA THR A 177 7.67 -8.03 -2.48
C THR A 177 8.30 -6.79 -1.86
N ASN A 178 7.59 -6.08 -0.99
CA ASN A 178 8.15 -4.92 -0.28
C ASN A 178 7.87 -5.02 1.21
N GLY A 179 8.91 -4.97 2.02
CA GLY A 179 8.78 -4.94 3.47
C GLY A 179 8.44 -6.28 4.13
N MET A 180 8.42 -7.38 3.36
CA MET A 180 8.15 -8.70 3.90
C MET A 180 9.26 -9.12 4.87
N VAL A 181 8.88 -9.38 6.11
CA VAL A 181 9.77 -9.79 7.20
C VAL A 181 9.09 -10.87 8.04
N ILE A 182 9.88 -11.66 8.76
CA ILE A 182 9.35 -12.65 9.71
C ILE A 182 8.54 -11.88 10.78
N PRO A 183 7.30 -12.29 11.11
CA PRO A 183 6.38 -11.47 11.92
C PRO A 183 6.96 -10.91 13.22
N ASN A 184 7.71 -11.73 13.97
CA ASN A 184 8.33 -11.32 15.25
C ASN A 184 9.43 -10.24 15.10
N TYR A 185 9.86 -9.95 13.87
CA TYR A 185 10.83 -8.92 13.52
C TYR A 185 10.19 -7.74 12.77
N SER A 186 8.86 -7.71 12.65
CA SER A 186 8.10 -6.68 11.94
C SER A 186 7.81 -5.44 12.79
N SER A 187 8.74 -5.03 13.65
CA SER A 187 8.59 -3.80 14.44
C SER A 187 9.06 -2.58 13.63
N ARG A 188 8.52 -1.39 13.94
CA ARG A 188 8.98 -0.14 13.31
C ARG A 188 10.46 0.16 13.57
N THR A 189 10.96 -0.15 14.77
CA THR A 189 12.38 0.01 15.12
C THR A 189 13.27 -0.88 14.27
N GLU A 190 12.87 -2.13 14.06
CA GLU A 190 13.65 -3.03 13.19
C GLU A 190 13.55 -2.61 11.72
N TYR A 191 12.39 -2.12 11.26
CA TYR A 191 12.27 -1.53 9.92
C TYR A 191 13.29 -0.40 9.69
N GLU A 192 13.42 0.54 10.62
CA GLU A 192 14.33 1.69 10.47
C GLU A 192 15.78 1.23 10.27
N LYS A 193 16.22 0.23 11.05
CA LYS A 193 17.54 -0.38 10.90
C LYS A 193 17.69 -1.13 9.58
N LEU A 194 16.75 -2.02 9.26
CA LEU A 194 16.79 -2.84 8.05
C LEU A 194 16.74 -1.99 6.77
N PHE A 195 16.01 -0.89 6.81
CA PHE A 195 15.96 0.09 5.73
C PHE A 195 17.32 0.75 5.53
N ALA A 196 17.92 1.31 6.59
CA ALA A 196 19.23 1.94 6.54
C ALA A 196 20.36 0.98 6.15
N ILE A 197 20.26 -0.29 6.54
CA ILE A 197 21.18 -1.37 6.15
C ILE A 197 20.99 -1.77 4.67
N GLY A 198 19.91 -1.32 4.00
CA GLY A 198 19.65 -1.55 2.59
C GLY A 198 19.13 -2.96 2.28
N VAL A 199 18.35 -3.55 3.20
CA VAL A 199 17.77 -4.91 3.03
C VAL A 199 16.25 -4.92 2.96
N THR A 200 15.60 -3.79 3.20
CA THR A 200 14.16 -3.64 3.00
C THR A 200 13.79 -2.21 2.61
N MET A 201 12.51 -1.99 2.27
CA MET A 201 11.90 -0.68 2.07
C MET A 201 10.41 -0.75 2.38
N TYR A 202 9.80 0.40 2.65
CA TYR A 202 8.35 0.49 2.83
C TYR A 202 7.70 0.87 1.50
N GLY A 203 6.98 -0.06 0.88
CA GLY A 203 6.33 0.15 -0.42
C GLY A 203 4.96 0.82 -0.34
N GLN A 204 4.44 1.11 0.87
CA GLN A 204 3.06 1.53 1.09
C GLN A 204 2.10 0.56 0.37
N MET A 205 1.18 1.07 -0.44
CA MET A 205 0.31 0.31 -1.33
C MET A 205 0.83 0.48 -2.76
N THR A 206 0.67 1.66 -3.37
CA THR A 206 0.96 1.87 -4.80
C THR A 206 2.33 2.47 -5.11
N ALA A 207 3.11 2.86 -4.09
CA ALA A 207 4.45 3.41 -4.28
C ALA A 207 5.42 2.34 -4.77
N GLY A 208 5.51 1.23 -4.02
CA GLY A 208 6.42 0.11 -4.33
C GLY A 208 5.89 -0.87 -5.38
N SER A 209 4.63 -0.76 -5.77
CA SER A 209 3.99 -1.59 -6.81
C SER A 209 3.79 -0.84 -8.14
N TYR A 210 4.32 0.38 -8.23
CA TYR A 210 4.40 1.17 -9.46
C TYR A 210 3.02 1.47 -10.05
N CYS A 211 2.09 1.96 -9.25
CA CYS A 211 0.75 2.29 -9.75
C CYS A 211 0.08 3.49 -9.07
N TYR A 212 0.89 4.43 -8.58
CA TYR A 212 0.39 5.66 -7.98
C TYR A 212 0.15 6.71 -9.07
N ILE A 213 -1.10 7.13 -9.22
CA ILE A 213 -1.52 8.08 -10.27
C ILE A 213 -1.71 9.50 -9.73
N GLY A 214 -1.01 9.83 -8.65
CA GLY A 214 -1.27 11.06 -7.93
C GLY A 214 -2.54 10.99 -7.08
N PRO A 215 -2.98 12.13 -6.57
CA PRO A 215 -4.04 12.21 -5.58
C PRO A 215 -5.45 11.89 -6.10
N GLN A 216 -5.66 11.78 -7.42
CA GLN A 216 -6.98 11.57 -8.04
C GLN A 216 -7.73 10.33 -7.53
N GLY A 217 -7.05 9.19 -7.34
CA GLY A 217 -7.74 7.98 -6.87
C GLY A 217 -8.20 8.10 -5.42
N ILE A 218 -7.59 8.99 -4.63
CA ILE A 218 -8.02 9.29 -3.28
C ILE A 218 -9.22 10.25 -3.29
N VAL A 219 -9.29 11.17 -4.26
CA VAL A 219 -10.46 12.08 -4.39
C VAL A 219 -11.73 11.26 -4.58
N HIS A 220 -11.72 10.29 -5.48
CA HIS A 220 -12.88 9.41 -5.71
C HIS A 220 -13.34 8.72 -4.42
N GLY A 221 -12.44 8.00 -3.74
CA GLY A 221 -12.77 7.31 -2.50
C GLY A 221 -13.26 8.26 -1.39
N THR A 222 -12.73 9.49 -1.35
CA THR A 222 -13.15 10.51 -0.38
C THR A 222 -14.51 11.10 -0.69
N VAL A 223 -14.83 11.33 -1.96
CA VAL A 223 -16.18 11.73 -2.38
C VAL A 223 -17.20 10.69 -1.93
N LEU A 224 -16.95 9.40 -2.20
CA LEU A 224 -17.83 8.31 -1.77
C LEU A 224 -17.94 8.25 -0.24
N THR A 225 -16.83 8.39 0.47
CA THR A 225 -16.82 8.35 1.94
C THR A 225 -17.66 9.46 2.54
N VAL A 226 -17.48 10.71 2.09
CA VAL A 226 -18.20 11.86 2.64
C VAL A 226 -19.70 11.82 2.26
N LEU A 227 -20.05 11.41 1.04
CA LEU A 227 -21.45 11.21 0.64
C LEU A 227 -22.15 10.17 1.51
N ASN A 228 -21.52 9.01 1.72
CA ASN A 228 -22.06 7.96 2.56
C ASN A 228 -22.09 8.34 4.04
N ALA A 229 -21.11 9.12 4.53
CA ALA A 229 -21.14 9.69 5.87
C ALA A 229 -22.32 10.65 6.06
N GLY A 230 -22.59 11.51 5.08
CA GLY A 230 -23.76 12.40 5.05
C GLY A 230 -25.08 11.64 5.14
N ARG A 231 -25.23 10.60 4.31
CA ARG A 231 -26.43 9.75 4.32
C ARG A 231 -26.60 9.01 5.64
N ARG A 232 -25.52 8.44 6.17
CA ARG A 232 -25.57 7.56 7.36
C ARG A 232 -25.70 8.32 8.67
N TYR A 233 -24.93 9.40 8.86
CA TYR A 233 -24.79 10.07 10.15
C TYR A 233 -25.59 11.37 10.25
N LEU A 234 -25.82 12.04 9.12
CA LEU A 234 -26.61 13.26 9.08
C LEU A 234 -28.01 13.04 8.50
N GLY A 235 -28.27 11.89 7.87
CA GLY A 235 -29.56 11.58 7.23
C GLY A 235 -29.86 12.46 6.01
N VAL A 236 -28.83 12.96 5.32
CA VAL A 236 -28.99 13.86 4.17
C VAL A 236 -28.28 13.32 2.92
N GLU A 237 -28.88 13.56 1.76
CA GLU A 237 -28.27 13.27 0.46
C GLU A 237 -27.53 14.49 -0.11
N ASP A 238 -27.97 15.69 0.25
CA ASP A 238 -27.35 16.97 -0.09
C ASP A 238 -26.59 17.52 1.13
N LEU A 239 -25.30 17.79 0.94
CA LEU A 239 -24.40 18.31 1.97
C LEU A 239 -24.19 19.82 1.88
N ALA A 240 -24.98 20.54 1.08
CA ALA A 240 -24.95 22.00 1.03
C ALA A 240 -25.15 22.63 2.41
N GLY A 241 -24.18 23.44 2.84
CA GLY A 241 -24.16 24.08 4.16
C GLY A 241 -23.77 23.15 5.33
N LYS A 242 -23.40 21.90 5.06
CA LYS A 242 -22.79 21.01 6.05
C LYS A 242 -21.28 21.21 6.11
N VAL A 243 -20.73 21.14 7.31
CA VAL A 243 -19.31 21.38 7.57
C VAL A 243 -18.57 20.08 7.82
N PHE A 244 -17.54 19.83 7.03
CA PHE A 244 -16.58 18.73 7.16
C PHE A 244 -15.20 19.28 7.56
N VAL A 245 -14.71 18.89 8.74
CA VAL A 245 -13.38 19.28 9.25
C VAL A 245 -12.43 18.09 9.19
N THR A 246 -11.23 18.32 8.66
CA THR A 246 -10.18 17.30 8.58
C THR A 246 -8.78 17.91 8.57
N SER A 247 -7.75 17.08 8.40
CA SER A 247 -6.33 17.43 8.47
C SER A 247 -5.50 16.80 7.37
N GLY A 248 -4.39 17.46 7.07
CA GLY A 248 -3.36 17.04 6.13
C GLY A 248 -3.69 17.39 4.68
N LEU A 249 -2.72 17.98 3.97
CA LEU A 249 -2.75 18.30 2.54
C LEU A 249 -1.60 17.66 1.76
N GLY A 250 -0.97 16.62 2.33
CA GLY A 250 0.06 15.79 1.71
C GLY A 250 -0.44 14.97 0.50
N GLY A 251 0.34 13.97 0.09
CA GLY A 251 0.13 13.20 -1.16
C GLY A 251 -1.30 12.68 -1.34
N MET A 252 -1.84 11.97 -0.33
CA MET A 252 -3.20 11.43 -0.34
C MET A 252 -4.22 12.41 0.23
N SER A 253 -3.93 12.99 1.40
CA SER A 253 -4.87 13.81 2.17
C SER A 253 -5.24 15.13 1.50
N GLY A 254 -4.41 15.62 0.56
CA GLY A 254 -4.74 16.77 -0.29
C GLY A 254 -6.05 16.58 -1.08
N ALA A 255 -6.46 15.34 -1.34
CA ALA A 255 -7.71 15.02 -2.01
C ALA A 255 -8.97 15.43 -1.25
N GLN A 256 -8.90 15.57 0.08
CA GLN A 256 -10.05 15.91 0.91
C GLN A 256 -10.61 17.29 0.58
N ALA A 257 -9.74 18.26 0.26
CA ALA A 257 -10.15 19.60 -0.16
C ALA A 257 -10.98 19.57 -1.44
N LYS A 258 -10.54 18.78 -2.44
CA LYS A 258 -11.26 18.63 -3.70
C LYS A 258 -12.55 17.82 -3.54
N ALA A 259 -12.52 16.78 -2.71
CA ALA A 259 -13.68 15.96 -2.42
C ALA A 259 -14.79 16.77 -1.76
N ALA A 260 -14.48 17.62 -0.77
CA ALA A 260 -15.46 18.52 -0.15
C ALA A 260 -16.15 19.41 -1.18
N ALA A 261 -15.40 19.96 -2.14
CA ALA A 261 -15.93 20.78 -3.22
C ALA A 261 -16.85 19.99 -4.17
N ILE A 262 -16.45 18.78 -4.59
CA ILE A 262 -17.25 17.93 -5.50
C ILE A 262 -18.54 17.44 -4.83
N VAL A 263 -18.45 17.12 -3.55
CA VAL A 263 -19.60 16.72 -2.73
C VAL A 263 -20.58 17.88 -2.54
N GLY A 264 -20.07 19.12 -2.50
CA GLY A 264 -20.86 20.32 -2.33
C GLY A 264 -20.99 20.77 -0.87
N CYS A 265 -20.06 20.36 0.00
CA CYS A 265 -20.03 20.75 1.40
C CYS A 265 -18.99 21.86 1.68
N ILE A 266 -18.94 22.31 2.93
CA ILE A 266 -17.92 23.24 3.42
C ILE A 266 -16.81 22.40 4.06
N GLY A 267 -15.68 22.26 3.37
CA GLY A 267 -14.49 21.59 3.86
C GLY A 267 -13.52 22.57 4.55
N VAL A 268 -13.11 22.28 5.77
CA VAL A 268 -11.99 22.98 6.44
C VAL A 268 -10.87 21.98 6.70
N ILE A 269 -9.69 22.25 6.14
CA ILE A 269 -8.55 21.33 6.16
C ILE A 269 -7.36 22.02 6.80
N ALA A 270 -6.93 21.53 7.96
CA ALA A 270 -5.74 22.04 8.64
C ALA A 270 -4.46 21.41 8.09
N GLU A 271 -3.43 22.21 7.83
CA GLU A 271 -2.09 21.77 7.41
C GLU A 271 -1.02 22.68 8.01
N VAL A 272 0.01 22.06 8.60
CA VAL A 272 1.14 22.76 9.24
C VAL A 272 2.26 23.08 8.24
N ASP A 273 2.40 22.28 7.18
CA ASP A 273 3.37 22.52 6.12
C ASP A 273 2.81 23.48 5.06
N LYS A 274 3.29 24.73 5.11
CA LYS A 274 2.95 25.77 4.13
C LYS A 274 3.21 25.32 2.70
N ALA A 275 4.25 24.53 2.44
CA ALA A 275 4.57 24.08 1.08
C ALA A 275 3.50 23.13 0.54
N ALA A 276 3.06 22.14 1.33
CA ALA A 276 1.97 21.24 0.98
C ALA A 276 0.66 22.01 0.75
N LEU A 277 0.31 22.92 1.67
CA LEU A 277 -0.90 23.73 1.58
C LEU A 277 -0.91 24.59 0.30
N MET A 278 0.16 25.34 0.04
CA MET A 278 0.24 26.21 -1.14
C MET A 278 0.29 25.41 -2.44
N LYS A 279 0.91 24.22 -2.46
CA LYS A 279 0.87 23.30 -3.61
C LYS A 279 -0.57 22.94 -3.96
N ARG A 280 -1.43 22.63 -2.98
CA ARG A 280 -2.85 22.30 -3.23
C ARG A 280 -3.67 23.51 -3.67
N HIS A 281 -3.36 24.69 -3.15
CA HIS A 281 -4.00 25.93 -3.60
C HIS A 281 -3.65 26.24 -5.06
N GLN A 282 -2.36 26.18 -5.42
CA GLN A 282 -1.89 26.40 -6.80
C GLN A 282 -2.45 25.38 -7.80
N GLN A 283 -2.71 24.14 -7.35
CA GLN A 283 -3.37 23.12 -8.16
C GLN A 283 -4.87 23.36 -8.36
N GLY A 284 -5.49 24.34 -7.66
CA GLY A 284 -6.94 24.57 -7.70
C GLY A 284 -7.75 23.51 -6.95
N TRP A 285 -7.11 22.83 -5.99
CA TRP A 285 -7.75 21.82 -5.15
C TRP A 285 -8.32 22.42 -3.87
N LEU A 286 -7.61 23.42 -3.37
CA LEU A 286 -7.96 24.22 -2.22
C LEU A 286 -8.37 25.61 -2.68
N MET A 287 -9.60 26.04 -2.39
CA MET A 287 -10.17 27.29 -2.91
C MET A 287 -9.61 28.51 -2.19
N GLU A 288 -9.52 28.45 -0.86
CA GLU A 288 -9.12 29.57 -0.01
C GLU A 288 -8.11 29.13 1.04
N VAL A 289 -7.32 30.07 1.55
CA VAL A 289 -6.30 29.84 2.58
C VAL A 289 -6.37 30.93 3.64
N THR A 290 -6.27 30.54 4.91
CA THR A 290 -6.10 31.45 6.04
C THR A 290 -5.07 30.89 7.03
N ASP A 291 -4.32 31.78 7.69
CA ASP A 291 -3.40 31.48 8.79
C ASP A 291 -3.95 31.94 10.15
N SER A 292 -5.20 32.42 10.18
CA SER A 292 -5.87 32.91 11.39
C SER A 292 -7.10 32.06 11.70
N LEU A 293 -7.17 31.55 12.93
CA LEU A 293 -8.34 30.83 13.43
C LEU A 293 -9.59 31.71 13.47
N ASP A 294 -9.46 32.99 13.86
CA ASP A 294 -10.61 33.90 13.89
C ASP A 294 -11.22 34.07 12.50
N LYS A 295 -10.38 34.37 11.50
CA LYS A 295 -10.82 34.44 10.10
C LYS A 295 -11.37 33.11 9.60
N CYS A 296 -10.79 31.99 10.02
CA CYS A 296 -11.29 30.66 9.68
C CYS A 296 -12.73 30.45 10.17
N ILE A 297 -13.00 30.78 11.43
CA ILE A 297 -14.33 30.64 12.05
C ILE A 297 -15.34 31.64 11.44
N GLU A 298 -14.94 32.89 11.20
CA GLU A 298 -15.78 33.89 10.52
C GLU A 298 -16.18 33.41 9.12
N ARG A 299 -15.20 32.95 8.34
CA ARG A 299 -15.40 32.45 6.98
C ARG A 299 -16.30 31.22 6.95
N LEU A 300 -16.12 30.31 7.91
CA LEU A 300 -16.95 29.13 8.09
C LEU A 300 -18.43 29.51 8.34
N ARG A 301 -18.68 30.43 9.28
CA ARG A 301 -20.04 30.92 9.60
C ARG A 301 -20.70 31.55 8.37
N GLU A 302 -19.96 32.37 7.64
CA GLU A 302 -20.44 32.99 6.41
C GLU A 302 -20.82 31.93 5.35
N ALA A 303 -19.93 30.97 5.11
CA ALA A 303 -20.15 29.90 4.13
C ALA A 303 -21.38 29.07 4.48
N ARG A 304 -21.53 28.74 5.78
CA ARG A 304 -22.66 27.97 6.30
C ARG A 304 -23.99 28.69 6.08
N ARG A 305 -24.03 30.00 6.39
CA ARG A 305 -25.21 30.84 6.18
C ARG A 305 -25.61 30.93 4.69
N LYS A 306 -24.62 31.00 3.79
CA LYS A 306 -24.83 31.07 2.34
C LYS A 306 -25.06 29.71 1.68
N LYS A 307 -24.83 28.61 2.40
CA LYS A 307 -24.79 27.23 1.86
C LYS A 307 -23.89 27.11 0.64
N GLU A 308 -22.80 27.85 0.63
CA GLU A 308 -21.86 27.80 -0.48
C GLU A 308 -20.93 26.59 -0.37
N VAL A 309 -20.39 26.18 -1.51
CA VAL A 309 -19.34 25.17 -1.59
C VAL A 309 -18.00 25.85 -1.31
N LEU A 310 -17.25 25.32 -0.34
CA LEU A 310 -15.97 25.89 0.06
C LEU A 310 -14.97 24.79 0.42
N SER A 311 -13.73 24.91 -0.05
CA SER A 311 -12.59 24.19 0.51
C SER A 311 -11.57 25.19 1.06
N LEU A 312 -11.58 25.37 2.38
CA LEU A 312 -10.77 26.32 3.11
C LEU A 312 -9.58 25.61 3.78
N GLY A 313 -8.37 26.03 3.45
CA GLY A 313 -7.16 25.56 4.13
C GLY A 313 -6.81 26.46 5.31
N TYR A 314 -6.63 25.85 6.47
CA TYR A 314 -6.08 26.51 7.63
C TYR A 314 -4.59 26.17 7.76
N HIS A 315 -3.72 27.17 7.62
CA HIS A 315 -2.29 27.02 7.85
C HIS A 315 -2.01 27.07 9.36
N GLY A 316 -2.00 25.89 9.98
CA GLY A 316 -1.84 25.72 11.41
C GLY A 316 -2.12 24.29 11.85
N ASN A 317 -2.02 24.03 13.16
CA ASN A 317 -2.21 22.68 13.68
C ASN A 317 -3.70 22.33 13.77
N VAL A 318 -4.06 21.10 13.37
CA VAL A 318 -5.45 20.62 13.46
C VAL A 318 -5.95 20.60 14.92
N VAL A 319 -5.08 20.39 15.89
CA VAL A 319 -5.46 20.39 17.31
C VAL A 319 -5.95 21.76 17.74
N ASP A 320 -5.29 22.85 17.31
CA ASP A 320 -5.77 24.21 17.60
C ASP A 320 -7.14 24.47 16.98
N LEU A 321 -7.39 23.95 15.76
CA LEU A 321 -8.69 24.06 15.11
C LEU A 321 -9.77 23.29 15.89
N TRP A 322 -9.48 22.06 16.33
CA TRP A 322 -10.41 21.26 17.13
C TRP A 322 -10.71 21.92 18.49
N GLU A 323 -9.69 22.37 19.21
CA GLU A 323 -9.84 23.08 20.48
C GLU A 323 -10.59 24.40 20.29
N ARG A 324 -10.37 25.10 19.18
CA ARG A 324 -11.14 26.31 18.84
C ARG A 324 -12.61 26.00 18.56
N LEU A 325 -12.94 24.93 17.85
CA LEU A 325 -14.33 24.52 17.62
C LEU A 325 -15.04 24.16 18.94
N VAL A 326 -14.33 23.52 19.87
CA VAL A 326 -14.83 23.30 21.24
C VAL A 326 -15.06 24.61 21.96
N HIS A 327 -14.12 25.55 21.87
CA HIS A 327 -14.27 26.87 22.50
C HIS A 327 -15.51 27.61 21.99
N GLU A 328 -15.75 27.64 20.68
CA GLU A 328 -16.96 28.26 20.12
C GLU A 328 -18.24 27.56 20.62
N LEU A 329 -18.26 26.22 20.68
CA LEU A 329 -19.38 25.47 21.23
C LEU A 329 -19.63 25.81 22.71
N ASP A 330 -18.59 25.79 23.54
CA ASP A 330 -18.72 25.99 24.98
C ASP A 330 -19.07 27.45 25.35
N THR A 331 -18.64 28.43 24.55
CA THR A 331 -18.86 29.85 24.83
C THR A 331 -20.12 30.42 24.18
N THR A 332 -20.48 29.95 22.99
CA THR A 332 -21.63 30.48 22.21
C THR A 332 -22.80 29.50 22.11
N GLY A 333 -22.58 28.22 22.40
CA GLY A 333 -23.56 27.15 22.16
C GLY A 333 -23.64 26.72 20.70
N GLU A 334 -22.86 27.32 19.79
CA GLU A 334 -22.93 27.04 18.36
C GLU A 334 -22.05 25.84 17.98
N LEU A 335 -22.69 24.74 17.55
CA LEU A 335 -21.98 23.61 16.94
C LEU A 335 -21.65 23.92 15.47
N LEU A 336 -20.38 24.28 15.22
CA LEU A 336 -19.89 24.73 13.92
C LEU A 336 -19.48 23.61 12.95
N VAL A 337 -19.40 22.37 13.43
CA VAL A 337 -18.94 21.21 12.63
C VAL A 337 -19.97 20.08 12.67
N ASP A 338 -20.26 19.49 11.52
CA ASP A 338 -21.20 18.37 11.41
C ASP A 338 -20.45 17.02 11.29
N LEU A 339 -19.38 16.99 10.51
CA LEU A 339 -18.57 15.80 10.20
C LEU A 339 -17.08 16.06 10.46
N GLY A 340 -16.38 15.08 11.01
CA GLY A 340 -14.96 15.16 11.35
C GLY A 340 -14.15 13.93 10.94
N SER A 341 -12.93 14.13 10.47
CA SER A 341 -11.96 13.05 10.30
C SER A 341 -10.52 13.55 10.48
N ASP A 342 -9.55 12.67 10.27
CA ASP A 342 -8.12 12.99 10.30
C ASP A 342 -7.38 12.15 9.26
N GLN A 343 -6.49 12.79 8.50
CA GLN A 343 -5.64 12.12 7.52
C GLN A 343 -4.17 12.59 7.60
N THR A 344 -3.74 13.00 8.80
CA THR A 344 -2.30 13.11 9.11
C THR A 344 -1.61 11.76 8.92
N SER A 345 -0.29 11.71 8.79
CA SER A 345 0.42 10.44 8.60
C SER A 345 0.74 9.77 9.95
N CYS A 346 -0.30 9.38 10.69
CA CYS A 346 -0.18 8.70 11.98
C CYS A 346 0.38 7.26 11.88
N HIS A 347 0.56 6.72 10.67
CA HIS A 347 1.26 5.44 10.47
C HIS A 347 2.78 5.54 10.72
N ASN A 348 3.33 6.76 10.71
CA ASN A 348 4.72 7.09 11.01
C ASN A 348 4.84 8.39 11.83
N PRO A 349 4.21 8.47 13.02
CA PRO A 349 3.93 9.73 13.71
C PRO A 349 5.21 10.43 14.21
N PHE A 350 6.30 9.69 14.43
CA PHE A 350 7.54 10.21 15.00
C PHE A 350 8.59 10.62 13.98
N ASN A 351 8.35 10.34 12.69
CA ASN A 351 9.30 10.61 11.59
C ASN A 351 8.70 11.61 10.58
N GLY A 352 8.06 12.65 11.09
CA GLY A 352 7.46 13.72 10.27
C GLY A 352 6.08 13.41 9.72
N GLY A 353 5.42 12.37 10.23
CA GLY A 353 4.05 12.03 9.86
C GLY A 353 2.98 12.80 10.65
N TYR A 354 3.26 13.16 11.90
CA TYR A 354 2.40 13.95 12.77
C TYR A 354 3.21 15.05 13.48
N TYR A 355 2.69 16.27 13.53
CA TYR A 355 3.37 17.43 14.12
C TYR A 355 2.65 17.86 15.40
N PRO A 356 3.35 17.95 16.54
CA PRO A 356 2.73 18.31 17.82
C PRO A 356 2.29 19.78 17.84
N VAL A 357 1.12 20.04 18.42
CA VAL A 357 0.53 21.39 18.54
C VAL A 357 1.38 22.38 19.34
N GLN A 358 2.25 21.88 20.20
CA GLN A 358 3.11 22.68 21.07
C GLN A 358 4.25 23.39 20.32
N LEU A 359 4.53 23.02 19.08
CA LEU A 359 5.69 23.50 18.31
C LEU A 359 5.28 24.07 16.96
N GLY A 360 6.04 25.06 16.47
CA GLY A 360 6.00 25.45 15.07
C GLY A 360 6.55 24.35 14.15
N PHE A 361 6.18 24.37 12.87
CA PHE A 361 6.60 23.33 11.89
C PHE A 361 8.14 23.17 11.80
N SER A 362 8.88 24.27 11.68
CA SER A 362 10.35 24.23 11.59
C SER A 362 11.01 23.79 12.90
N GLU A 363 10.43 24.17 14.05
CA GLU A 363 10.92 23.75 15.37
C GLU A 363 10.73 22.24 15.56
N ALA A 364 9.57 21.72 15.17
CA ALA A 364 9.27 20.29 15.18
C ALA A 364 10.24 19.49 14.29
N GLN A 365 10.57 19.98 13.09
CA GLN A 365 11.57 19.35 12.21
C GLN A 365 12.96 19.30 12.85
N SER A 366 13.39 20.39 13.50
CA SER A 366 14.68 20.44 14.19
C SER A 366 14.71 19.51 15.40
N LEU A 367 13.65 19.49 16.21
CA LEU A 367 13.56 18.65 17.40
C LEU A 367 13.49 17.17 17.07
N MET A 368 12.76 16.80 16.01
CA MET A 368 12.66 15.42 15.54
C MET A 368 14.03 14.80 15.23
N ALA A 369 14.97 15.58 14.70
CA ALA A 369 16.33 15.12 14.41
C ALA A 369 17.27 15.18 15.64
N SER A 370 17.14 16.22 16.47
CA SER A 370 18.07 16.49 17.58
C SER A 370 17.70 15.77 18.89
N ASP A 371 16.42 15.62 19.20
CA ASP A 371 15.90 14.91 20.37
C ASP A 371 14.59 14.16 20.03
N PRO A 372 14.71 12.99 19.35
CA PRO A 372 13.55 12.18 18.97
C PRO A 372 12.69 11.73 20.17
N ALA A 373 13.28 11.61 21.36
CA ALA A 373 12.58 11.17 22.56
C ALA A 373 11.61 12.25 23.07
N THR A 374 12.09 13.49 23.20
CA THR A 374 11.22 14.63 23.57
C THR A 374 10.17 14.87 22.47
N PHE A 375 10.56 14.79 21.18
CA PHE A 375 9.61 14.92 20.06
C PHE A 375 8.46 13.92 20.15
N LYS A 376 8.78 12.63 20.40
CA LYS A 376 7.78 11.57 20.61
C LYS A 376 6.85 11.87 21.78
N GLY A 377 7.37 12.37 22.90
CA GLY A 377 6.57 12.75 24.07
C GLY A 377 5.53 13.84 23.74
N LEU A 378 5.95 14.87 23.00
CA LEU A 378 5.07 15.96 22.55
C LEU A 378 4.01 15.49 21.55
N VAL A 379 4.39 14.63 20.58
CA VAL A 379 3.43 14.02 19.64
C VAL A 379 2.33 13.27 20.40
N GLN A 380 2.70 12.46 21.38
CA GLN A 380 1.73 11.71 22.20
C GLN A 380 0.82 12.63 23.02
N GLU A 381 1.33 13.74 23.55
CA GLU A 381 0.52 14.75 24.23
C GLU A 381 -0.47 15.44 23.29
N SER A 382 -0.01 15.83 22.10
CA SER A 382 -0.85 16.42 21.06
C SER A 382 -1.98 15.48 20.63
N LEU A 383 -1.70 14.18 20.44
CA LEU A 383 -2.73 13.17 20.14
C LEU A 383 -3.80 13.09 21.23
N ARG A 384 -3.41 13.12 22.52
CA ARG A 384 -4.37 13.13 23.64
C ARG A 384 -5.26 14.37 23.62
N ARG A 385 -4.69 15.54 23.35
CA ARG A 385 -5.44 16.81 23.22
C ARG A 385 -6.42 16.78 22.06
N GLN A 386 -5.99 16.32 20.89
CA GLN A 386 -6.84 16.17 19.71
C GLN A 386 -8.07 15.29 20.01
N VAL A 387 -7.84 14.11 20.59
CA VAL A 387 -8.93 13.19 20.98
C VAL A 387 -9.82 13.79 22.05
N SER A 388 -9.28 14.55 23.00
CA SER A 388 -10.09 15.21 24.04
C SER A 388 -11.09 16.20 23.42
N ALA A 389 -10.65 17.02 22.46
CA ALA A 389 -11.52 17.94 21.75
C ALA A 389 -12.59 17.22 20.90
N ILE A 390 -12.20 16.18 20.16
CA ILE A 390 -13.13 15.34 19.40
C ILE A 390 -14.18 14.70 20.32
N ASN A 391 -13.76 14.16 21.48
CA ASN A 391 -14.64 13.60 22.49
C ASN A 391 -15.63 14.61 23.06
N ARG A 392 -15.23 15.88 23.22
CA ARG A 392 -16.13 16.94 23.68
C ARG A 392 -17.19 17.27 22.63
N LEU A 393 -16.81 17.39 21.36
CA LEU A 393 -17.73 17.67 20.25
C LEU A 393 -18.69 16.50 20.01
N ALA A 394 -18.23 15.26 20.14
CA ALA A 394 -19.04 14.05 19.91
C ALA A 394 -20.15 13.82 20.95
N LYS A 395 -20.22 14.65 22.00
CA LYS A 395 -21.37 14.69 22.91
C LYS A 395 -22.58 15.42 22.30
N GLU A 396 -22.34 16.22 21.26
CA GLU A 396 -23.37 16.91 20.48
C GLU A 396 -23.64 16.16 19.16
N ASN A 397 -24.46 16.75 18.27
CA ASN A 397 -24.77 16.18 16.96
C ASN A 397 -23.63 16.34 15.93
N PHE A 398 -22.44 15.82 16.28
CA PHE A 398 -21.23 15.78 15.47
C PHE A 398 -20.76 14.33 15.37
N PHE A 399 -20.28 13.93 14.19
CA PHE A 399 -19.75 12.60 13.98
C PHE A 399 -18.29 12.60 13.51
N PHE A 400 -17.45 11.79 14.15
CA PHE A 400 -16.05 11.58 13.79
C PHE A 400 -15.79 10.14 13.33
N TRP A 401 -14.94 9.96 12.32
CA TRP A 401 -14.41 8.66 11.91
C TRP A 401 -12.91 8.70 11.64
N ASP A 402 -12.24 7.55 11.83
CA ASP A 402 -10.83 7.37 11.47
C ASP A 402 -10.69 7.08 9.96
N TYR A 403 -9.79 7.79 9.28
CA TYR A 403 -9.59 7.66 7.83
C TYR A 403 -8.58 6.57 7.44
N GLY A 404 -8.26 5.67 8.36
CA GLY A 404 -7.31 4.59 8.14
C GLY A 404 -5.85 5.05 8.13
N ASN A 405 -5.53 6.09 8.88
CA ASN A 405 -4.16 6.58 9.03
C ASN A 405 -3.50 6.13 10.34
N ALA A 406 -4.13 5.21 11.07
CA ALA A 406 -3.73 4.75 12.40
C ALA A 406 -3.83 5.82 13.50
N PHE A 407 -4.61 6.90 13.29
CA PHE A 407 -4.79 7.95 14.29
C PHE A 407 -5.31 7.41 15.62
N LEU A 408 -6.41 6.64 15.60
CA LEU A 408 -6.97 6.07 16.83
C LEU A 408 -6.04 5.04 17.50
N LEU A 409 -5.30 4.26 16.69
CA LEU A 409 -4.33 3.28 17.21
C LEU A 409 -3.16 3.97 17.92
N GLU A 410 -2.58 5.01 17.32
CA GLU A 410 -1.49 5.77 17.96
C GLU A 410 -1.99 6.60 19.14
N ALA A 411 -3.21 7.13 19.07
CA ALA A 411 -3.83 7.81 20.19
C ALA A 411 -4.06 6.85 21.38
N GLN A 412 -4.50 5.61 21.13
CA GLN A 412 -4.58 4.57 22.16
C GLN A 412 -3.21 4.29 22.78
N ARG A 413 -2.17 4.11 21.95
CA ARG A 413 -0.78 3.93 22.42
C ARG A 413 -0.27 5.12 23.24
N ALA A 414 -0.77 6.32 22.96
CA ALA A 414 -0.48 7.53 23.72
C ALA A 414 -1.33 7.68 25.00
N GLY A 415 -2.28 6.77 25.27
CA GLY A 415 -3.17 6.82 26.43
C GLY A 415 -4.36 7.79 26.29
N ALA A 416 -4.78 8.09 25.06
CA ALA A 416 -5.98 8.88 24.80
C ALA A 416 -7.26 8.06 25.04
N ASP A 417 -8.36 8.74 25.39
CA ASP A 417 -9.67 8.11 25.62
C ASP A 417 -10.37 7.80 24.28
N VAL A 418 -9.87 6.76 23.59
CA VAL A 418 -10.41 6.27 22.32
C VAL A 418 -11.08 4.90 22.44
N GLU A 419 -11.00 4.26 23.61
CA GLU A 419 -11.54 2.92 23.82
C GLU A 419 -13.07 2.94 23.99
N LYS A 420 -13.71 1.92 23.42
CA LYS A 420 -15.13 1.66 23.63
C LYS A 420 -15.29 0.73 24.83
N LYS A 421 -16.02 1.19 25.86
CA LYS A 421 -16.22 0.41 27.09
C LYS A 421 -16.85 -0.95 26.78
N GLY A 422 -16.18 -2.03 27.20
CA GLY A 422 -16.65 -3.41 27.00
C GLY A 422 -16.40 -3.98 25.59
N ALA A 423 -15.65 -3.27 24.74
CA ALA A 423 -15.35 -3.72 23.37
C ALA A 423 -14.04 -4.52 23.29
N LYS A 424 -13.86 -5.23 22.16
CA LYS A 424 -12.62 -5.97 21.84
C LYS A 424 -11.45 -5.00 21.60
N ARG A 425 -10.22 -5.53 21.60
CA ARG A 425 -8.95 -4.76 21.48
C ARG A 425 -8.83 -3.89 20.23
N THR A 426 -9.61 -4.13 19.17
CA THR A 426 -9.60 -3.40 17.89
C THR A 426 -10.79 -2.47 17.70
N GLU A 427 -11.72 -2.40 18.66
CA GLU A 427 -12.89 -1.55 18.58
C GLU A 427 -12.68 -0.24 19.33
N PHE A 428 -12.62 0.86 18.57
CA PHE A 428 -12.56 2.21 19.12
C PHE A 428 -13.95 2.81 19.29
N ARG A 429 -14.04 3.91 20.04
CA ARG A 429 -15.25 4.73 20.20
C ARG A 429 -15.76 5.26 18.87
N TYR A 430 -14.82 5.59 17.98
CA TYR A 430 -15.10 6.04 16.63
C TYR A 430 -14.73 4.94 15.64
N PRO A 431 -15.60 4.61 14.69
CA PRO A 431 -15.29 3.61 13.69
C PRO A 431 -14.23 4.12 12.71
N SER A 432 -13.50 3.21 12.08
CA SER A 432 -12.84 3.54 10.82
C SER A 432 -13.90 3.72 9.72
N TYR A 433 -13.59 4.51 8.69
CA TYR A 433 -14.48 4.66 7.54
C TYR A 433 -14.78 3.31 6.87
N VAL A 434 -13.84 2.35 6.93
CA VAL A 434 -14.09 1.01 6.42
C VAL A 434 -15.11 0.27 7.28
N GLN A 435 -15.03 0.37 8.62
CA GLN A 435 -15.94 -0.36 9.50
C GLN A 435 -17.41 -0.07 9.21
N HIS A 436 -17.76 1.22 9.04
CA HIS A 436 -19.16 1.65 9.01
C HIS A 436 -19.61 2.33 7.71
N ILE A 437 -18.68 2.76 6.84
CA ILE A 437 -19.02 3.50 5.61
C ILE A 437 -18.73 2.62 4.38
N MET A 438 -17.50 2.13 4.22
CA MET A 438 -17.06 1.41 3.00
C MET A 438 -17.15 -0.11 3.08
N GLY A 439 -17.21 -0.72 4.27
CA GLY A 439 -17.19 -2.18 4.44
C GLY A 439 -18.34 -2.89 3.72
N ASP A 440 -19.53 -2.30 3.73
CA ASP A 440 -20.72 -2.80 3.02
C ASP A 440 -20.58 -2.67 1.50
N ILE A 441 -19.81 -1.67 1.03
CA ILE A 441 -19.48 -1.45 -0.38
C ILE A 441 -18.48 -2.51 -0.85
N PHE A 442 -17.41 -2.74 -0.07
CA PHE A 442 -16.45 -3.82 -0.36
C PHE A 442 -17.10 -5.20 -0.37
N SER A 443 -18.08 -5.45 0.50
CA SER A 443 -18.80 -6.73 0.54
C SER A 443 -19.57 -7.04 -0.75
N GLN A 444 -19.81 -6.03 -1.60
CA GLN A 444 -20.42 -6.17 -2.91
C GLN A 444 -19.39 -6.27 -4.05
N GLY A 445 -18.09 -6.30 -3.74
CA GLY A 445 -17.01 -6.34 -4.73
C GLY A 445 -16.61 -4.98 -5.32
N PHE A 446 -17.19 -3.88 -4.82
CA PHE A 446 -16.79 -2.54 -5.24
C PHE A 446 -15.49 -2.12 -4.57
N GLY A 447 -14.56 -1.60 -5.36
CA GLY A 447 -13.28 -1.11 -4.88
C GLY A 447 -12.61 -0.15 -5.88
N PRO A 448 -11.39 0.30 -5.60
CA PRO A 448 -10.71 1.32 -6.40
C PRO A 448 -10.18 0.73 -7.71
N PHE A 449 -11.02 0.73 -8.75
CA PHE A 449 -10.58 0.40 -10.11
C PHE A 449 -9.91 1.61 -10.77
N ARG A 450 -8.72 1.42 -11.37
CA ARG A 450 -7.90 2.49 -11.93
C ARG A 450 -7.37 2.09 -13.29
N TRP A 451 -7.11 3.10 -14.12
CA TRP A 451 -6.42 2.91 -15.38
C TRP A 451 -5.23 3.94 -15.51
N VAL A 452 -4.10 3.74 -16.26
CA VAL A 452 -3.01 4.70 -16.71
C VAL A 452 -2.50 4.80 -18.22
N CYS A 453 -2.70 5.91 -18.98
CA CYS A 453 -2.83 5.95 -20.46
C CYS A 453 -1.45 5.92 -21.04
N THR A 454 -1.05 4.77 -21.56
CA THR A 454 0.34 4.56 -21.97
C THR A 454 0.76 5.40 -23.18
N SER A 455 -0.18 5.97 -23.94
CA SER A 455 0.10 6.93 -25.01
C SER A 455 0.55 8.31 -24.52
N GLY A 456 0.12 8.72 -23.33
CA GLY A 456 0.22 10.10 -22.85
C GLY A 456 -0.73 11.09 -23.55
N ASP A 457 -1.66 10.62 -24.39
CA ASP A 457 -2.65 11.46 -25.06
C ASP A 457 -3.89 11.65 -24.16
N PRO A 458 -4.26 12.89 -23.77
CA PRO A 458 -5.48 13.16 -23.02
C PRO A 458 -6.77 12.68 -23.71
N GLN A 459 -6.77 12.57 -25.05
CA GLN A 459 -7.93 12.10 -25.80
C GLN A 459 -8.26 10.63 -25.51
N ASP A 460 -7.24 9.78 -25.29
CA ASP A 460 -7.45 8.38 -24.93
C ASP A 460 -8.23 8.27 -23.62
N LEU A 461 -7.89 9.13 -22.64
CA LEU A 461 -8.65 9.16 -21.40
C LEU A 461 -10.11 9.55 -21.65
N ALA A 462 -10.34 10.63 -22.40
CA ALA A 462 -11.70 11.10 -22.67
C ALA A 462 -12.57 10.01 -23.32
N VAL A 463 -11.99 9.21 -24.21
CA VAL A 463 -12.66 8.04 -24.79
C VAL A 463 -12.95 6.99 -23.73
N THR A 464 -11.99 6.67 -22.86
CA THR A 464 -12.22 5.68 -21.79
C THR A 464 -13.20 6.12 -20.71
N ASP A 465 -13.28 7.41 -20.39
CA ASP A 465 -14.30 7.97 -19.50
C ASP A 465 -15.70 7.77 -20.09
N GLN A 466 -15.86 8.01 -21.40
CA GLN A 466 -17.11 7.76 -22.11
C GLN A 466 -17.47 6.26 -22.08
N LEU A 467 -16.52 5.38 -22.41
CA LEU A 467 -16.74 3.93 -22.40
C LEU A 467 -17.11 3.42 -21.00
N ALA A 468 -16.38 3.83 -19.96
CA ALA A 468 -16.67 3.45 -18.59
C ALA A 468 -18.06 3.93 -18.16
N THR A 469 -18.43 5.16 -18.51
CA THR A 469 -19.78 5.70 -18.25
C THR A 469 -20.85 4.86 -18.94
N SER A 470 -20.69 4.58 -20.24
CA SER A 470 -21.65 3.80 -21.01
C SER A 470 -21.84 2.38 -20.45
N VAL A 471 -20.76 1.70 -20.09
CA VAL A 471 -20.82 0.35 -19.48
C VAL A 471 -21.61 0.36 -18.17
N LEU A 472 -21.42 1.37 -17.32
CA LEU A 472 -22.17 1.50 -16.06
C LEU A 472 -23.65 1.83 -16.32
N GLU A 473 -23.96 2.70 -17.28
CA GLU A 473 -25.35 3.02 -17.65
C GLU A 473 -26.09 1.81 -18.25
N GLU A 474 -25.42 1.04 -19.12
CA GLU A 474 -25.94 -0.20 -19.66
C GLU A 474 -26.20 -1.24 -18.56
N ALA A 475 -25.29 -1.36 -17.58
CA ALA A 475 -25.50 -2.24 -16.43
C ALA A 475 -26.72 -1.81 -15.60
N ILE A 476 -26.91 -0.50 -15.37
CA ILE A 476 -28.11 0.03 -14.70
C ILE A 476 -29.37 -0.31 -15.51
N ALA A 477 -29.35 -0.09 -16.83
CA ALA A 477 -30.47 -0.35 -17.72
C ALA A 477 -30.82 -1.85 -17.81
N GLY A 478 -29.81 -2.73 -17.72
CA GLY A 478 -29.95 -4.18 -17.68
C GLY A 478 -30.58 -4.72 -16.39
N GLY A 479 -30.76 -3.88 -15.37
CA GLY A 479 -31.41 -4.22 -14.11
C GLY A 479 -30.43 -4.75 -13.06
N VAL A 480 -30.02 -3.87 -12.15
CA VAL A 480 -29.23 -4.22 -10.96
C VAL A 480 -30.01 -3.91 -9.68
N ASN A 481 -29.58 -4.51 -8.57
CA ASN A 481 -30.21 -4.24 -7.27
C ASN A 481 -30.06 -2.74 -6.89
N PRO A 482 -30.93 -2.19 -6.01
CA PRO A 482 -30.89 -0.76 -5.66
C PRO A 482 -29.57 -0.28 -5.02
N ALA A 483 -28.91 -1.13 -4.23
CA ALA A 483 -27.65 -0.78 -3.56
C ALA A 483 -26.50 -0.62 -4.58
N VAL A 484 -26.38 -1.56 -5.52
CA VAL A 484 -25.44 -1.54 -6.66
C VAL A 484 -25.76 -0.36 -7.58
N LYS A 485 -27.04 -0.11 -7.86
CA LYS A 485 -27.47 1.05 -8.66
C LYS A 485 -26.96 2.36 -8.08
N LEU A 486 -27.07 2.54 -6.75
CA LEU A 486 -26.57 3.73 -6.07
C LEU A 486 -25.05 3.88 -6.25
N GLN A 487 -24.29 2.79 -6.10
CA GLN A 487 -22.84 2.84 -6.32
C GLN A 487 -22.50 3.21 -7.77
N TYR A 488 -23.17 2.63 -8.77
CA TYR A 488 -22.95 2.99 -10.18
C TYR A 488 -23.29 4.44 -10.47
N VAL A 489 -24.38 4.98 -9.89
CA VAL A 489 -24.73 6.40 -10.03
C VAL A 489 -23.66 7.31 -9.41
N ASP A 490 -23.18 6.98 -8.21
CA ASP A 490 -22.10 7.74 -7.56
C ASP A 490 -20.80 7.71 -8.39
N ASN A 491 -20.46 6.56 -8.99
CA ASN A 491 -19.30 6.41 -9.90
C ASN A 491 -19.47 7.18 -11.21
N ILE A 492 -20.66 7.16 -11.82
CA ILE A 492 -20.96 7.95 -13.04
C ILE A 492 -20.86 9.45 -12.73
N ARG A 493 -21.37 9.90 -11.57
CA ARG A 493 -21.21 11.28 -11.11
C ARG A 493 -19.73 11.63 -10.99
N TRP A 494 -18.93 10.75 -10.40
CA TRP A 494 -17.49 10.94 -10.31
C TRP A 494 -16.82 11.05 -11.70
N ILE A 495 -17.03 10.09 -12.61
CA ILE A 495 -16.39 10.08 -13.94
C ILE A 495 -16.71 11.38 -14.71
N ARG A 496 -17.97 11.84 -14.66
CA ARG A 496 -18.40 13.08 -15.32
C ARG A 496 -17.76 14.35 -14.72
N GLU A 497 -17.52 14.37 -13.42
CA GLU A 497 -16.85 15.49 -12.75
C GLU A 497 -15.31 15.42 -12.86
N ALA A 498 -14.74 14.21 -12.93
CA ALA A 498 -13.30 14.00 -13.07
C ALA A 498 -12.73 14.67 -14.33
N ALA A 499 -13.43 14.54 -15.46
CA ALA A 499 -13.06 15.21 -16.71
C ALA A 499 -13.04 16.75 -16.57
N LYS A 500 -14.03 17.33 -15.87
CA LYS A 500 -14.09 18.78 -15.60
C LYS A 500 -12.94 19.25 -14.70
N HIS A 501 -12.32 18.33 -13.96
CA HIS A 501 -11.23 18.60 -13.04
C HIS A 501 -9.85 18.12 -13.55
N GLN A 502 -9.74 17.69 -14.81
CA GLN A 502 -8.49 17.32 -15.49
C GLN A 502 -7.69 16.20 -14.78
N LEU A 503 -8.37 15.11 -14.41
CA LEU A 503 -7.75 13.92 -13.80
C LEU A 503 -7.67 12.81 -14.85
N ALA A 504 -6.50 12.21 -15.13
CA ALA A 504 -6.28 11.19 -16.19
C ALA A 504 -5.35 10.08 -15.71
N PRO A 505 -5.56 8.75 -15.97
CA PRO A 505 -4.93 7.95 -17.11
C PRO A 505 -5.57 6.49 -17.46
N VAL A 506 -5.21 5.62 -18.52
CA VAL A 506 -5.44 4.11 -18.93
C VAL A 506 -4.34 2.92 -19.09
N VAL A 507 -4.30 1.94 -18.16
CA VAL A 507 -3.47 0.71 -17.83
C VAL A 507 -4.12 0.18 -16.55
N LEU A 508 -4.71 -1.01 -16.56
CA LEU A 508 -5.53 -1.46 -15.43
C LEU A 508 -4.69 -1.75 -14.19
N SER A 509 -5.09 -1.17 -13.06
CA SER A 509 -4.48 -1.39 -11.75
C SER A 509 -5.49 -1.03 -10.67
N ARG A 510 -5.14 -1.27 -9.42
CA ARG A 510 -5.87 -0.74 -8.27
C ARG A 510 -4.95 -0.27 -7.16
N ASP A 511 -5.53 0.47 -6.21
CA ASP A 511 -4.90 0.61 -4.89
C ASP A 511 -4.98 -0.74 -4.17
N HIS A 512 -4.12 -0.97 -3.16
CA HIS A 512 -4.21 -2.20 -2.37
C HIS A 512 -5.42 -2.14 -1.42
N HIS A 513 -5.96 -0.93 -1.17
CA HIS A 513 -7.20 -0.68 -0.45
C HIS A 513 -8.44 -1.21 -1.21
N ASP A 514 -8.59 -2.52 -1.27
CA ASP A 514 -9.60 -3.20 -2.07
C ASP A 514 -10.22 -4.39 -1.32
N VAL A 515 -11.28 -4.97 -1.89
CA VAL A 515 -12.05 -6.08 -1.33
C VAL A 515 -11.20 -7.30 -0.94
N SER A 516 -10.21 -7.66 -1.74
CA SER A 516 -9.41 -8.89 -1.55
C SER A 516 -7.94 -8.65 -1.28
N GLY A 517 -7.44 -7.47 -1.67
CA GLY A 517 -6.01 -7.20 -1.69
C GLY A 517 -5.39 -7.07 -0.31
N THR A 518 -6.14 -6.79 0.75
CA THR A 518 -5.54 -6.36 2.03
C THR A 518 -6.19 -6.97 3.26
N ASP A 519 -5.35 -7.52 4.13
CA ASP A 519 -5.68 -7.91 5.50
C ASP A 519 -5.15 -6.86 6.48
N SER A 520 -6.07 -6.19 7.19
CA SER A 520 -5.78 -5.03 8.04
C SER A 520 -6.86 -4.87 9.12
N PRO A 521 -6.61 -5.36 10.35
CA PRO A 521 -7.62 -5.41 11.42
C PRO A 521 -8.10 -4.02 11.88
N PHE A 522 -7.37 -2.96 11.52
CA PHE A 522 -7.69 -1.57 11.85
C PHE A 522 -8.30 -0.80 10.67
N ARG A 523 -8.37 -1.39 9.47
CA ARG A 523 -8.98 -0.81 8.28
C ARG A 523 -9.71 -1.83 7.41
N GLU A 524 -9.07 -2.43 6.42
CA GLU A 524 -9.74 -3.17 5.33
C GLU A 524 -10.55 -4.38 5.82
N THR A 525 -10.08 -5.06 6.86
CA THR A 525 -10.76 -6.21 7.49
C THR A 525 -11.33 -5.88 8.86
N SER A 526 -11.42 -4.60 9.22
CA SER A 526 -11.86 -4.16 10.55
C SER A 526 -13.36 -4.38 10.83
N ASN A 527 -14.16 -4.70 9.79
CA ASN A 527 -15.55 -5.14 9.91
C ASN A 527 -15.74 -6.66 9.90
N ILE A 528 -14.64 -7.43 10.01
CA ILE A 528 -14.68 -8.89 10.11
C ILE A 528 -14.67 -9.30 11.58
N TYR A 529 -15.73 -9.97 12.04
CA TYR A 529 -15.98 -10.23 13.47
C TYR A 529 -15.82 -11.69 13.89
N ASP A 530 -15.58 -12.61 12.96
CA ASP A 530 -15.39 -14.05 13.21
C ASP A 530 -14.03 -14.38 13.85
N GLY A 531 -13.14 -13.39 13.95
CA GLY A 531 -11.79 -13.50 14.50
C GLY A 531 -10.68 -13.53 13.45
N SER A 532 -11.02 -13.69 12.16
CA SER A 532 -10.04 -13.81 11.07
C SER A 532 -9.43 -12.48 10.62
N ALA A 533 -9.85 -11.34 11.17
CA ALA A 533 -9.30 -10.02 10.83
C ALA A 533 -7.78 -9.87 11.04
N PHE A 534 -7.17 -10.75 11.85
CA PHE A 534 -5.72 -10.81 12.12
C PHE A 534 -4.97 -11.82 11.25
N CYS A 535 -5.68 -12.62 10.45
CA CYS A 535 -5.07 -13.50 9.47
C CYS A 535 -4.54 -12.65 8.30
N ALA A 536 -3.63 -13.23 7.50
CA ALA A 536 -3.10 -12.60 6.29
C ALA A 536 -3.30 -13.49 5.04
N ASP A 537 -4.12 -14.54 5.17
CA ASP A 537 -4.33 -15.53 4.13
C ASP A 537 -4.98 -14.92 2.90
N MET A 538 -5.94 -14.01 3.05
CA MET A 538 -6.68 -13.43 1.94
C MET A 538 -5.76 -12.63 1.01
N ALA A 539 -4.95 -11.73 1.55
CA ALA A 539 -4.01 -10.91 0.79
C ALA A 539 -2.94 -11.76 0.09
N VAL A 540 -2.43 -12.81 0.76
CA VAL A 540 -1.46 -13.74 0.17
C VAL A 540 -2.11 -14.57 -0.94
N GLN A 541 -3.31 -15.13 -0.70
CA GLN A 541 -4.05 -15.88 -1.72
C GLN A 541 -4.38 -15.00 -2.93
N ASN A 542 -4.71 -13.72 -2.71
CA ASN A 542 -4.97 -12.79 -3.81
C ASN A 542 -3.72 -12.61 -4.67
N PHE A 543 -2.59 -12.27 -4.04
CA PHE A 543 -1.31 -12.06 -4.71
C PHE A 543 -0.88 -13.29 -5.54
N VAL A 544 -0.94 -14.49 -4.95
CA VAL A 544 -0.61 -15.72 -5.69
C VAL A 544 -1.63 -15.95 -6.80
N GLY A 545 -2.92 -15.80 -6.50
CA GLY A 545 -4.02 -16.02 -7.42
C GLY A 545 -4.03 -15.14 -8.65
N ASP A 546 -3.65 -13.87 -8.52
CA ASP A 546 -3.47 -12.94 -9.63
C ASP A 546 -2.27 -13.35 -10.49
N ALA A 547 -1.18 -13.80 -9.84
CA ALA A 547 0.07 -14.15 -10.52
C ALA A 547 -0.12 -15.29 -11.52
N PHE A 548 -1.00 -16.25 -11.23
CA PHE A 548 -1.27 -17.37 -12.15
C PHE A 548 -2.54 -17.19 -13.00
N ARG A 549 -3.16 -16.01 -12.99
CA ARG A 549 -4.35 -15.68 -13.80
C ARG A 549 -4.15 -14.59 -14.83
N GLY A 550 -2.92 -14.12 -15.01
CA GLY A 550 -2.54 -13.28 -16.14
C GLY A 550 -2.25 -11.83 -15.81
N ALA A 551 -2.08 -11.47 -14.54
CA ALA A 551 -1.56 -10.15 -14.17
C ALA A 551 -0.21 -9.89 -14.87
N THR A 552 0.00 -8.66 -15.35
CA THR A 552 1.29 -8.25 -15.95
C THR A 552 2.37 -8.11 -14.88
N TRP A 553 2.01 -7.59 -13.70
CA TRP A 553 2.81 -7.67 -12.50
C TRP A 553 1.94 -7.81 -11.25
N VAL A 554 2.53 -8.37 -10.19
CA VAL A 554 1.90 -8.54 -8.88
C VAL A 554 2.81 -8.03 -7.78
N ALA A 555 2.22 -7.56 -6.69
CA ALA A 555 2.93 -7.04 -5.53
C ALA A 555 2.32 -7.50 -4.21
N LEU A 556 3.16 -7.87 -3.24
CA LEU A 556 2.77 -8.13 -1.86
C LEU A 556 3.62 -7.28 -0.91
N HIS A 557 2.96 -6.45 -0.12
CA HIS A 557 3.59 -5.46 0.76
C HIS A 557 3.24 -5.70 2.23
N ASN A 558 4.10 -5.19 3.11
CA ASN A 558 3.88 -5.11 4.55
C ASN A 558 3.62 -3.66 4.98
N GLY A 559 2.47 -3.44 5.62
CA GLY A 559 2.16 -2.24 6.38
C GLY A 559 1.49 -1.11 5.61
N GLY A 560 0.99 -1.32 4.40
CA GLY A 560 0.30 -0.28 3.62
C GLY A 560 -0.88 0.33 4.40
N GLY A 561 -1.02 1.66 4.36
CA GLY A 561 -2.12 2.35 5.06
C GLY A 561 -1.84 2.58 6.55
N VAL A 562 -2.06 1.57 7.40
CA VAL A 562 -2.00 1.68 8.88
C VAL A 562 -0.56 1.76 9.39
N GLY A 563 0.41 1.23 8.64
CA GLY A 563 1.83 1.27 8.97
C GLY A 563 2.45 -0.11 9.13
N TRP A 564 3.79 -0.11 9.17
CA TRP A 564 4.61 -1.31 9.21
C TRP A 564 4.22 -2.28 10.33
N GLY A 565 4.02 -3.56 9.97
CA GLY A 565 3.70 -4.64 10.90
C GLY A 565 2.21 -4.82 11.21
N GLU A 566 1.35 -3.88 10.79
CA GLU A 566 -0.08 -3.91 11.10
C GLU A 566 -0.93 -4.47 9.94
N VAL A 567 -0.35 -4.65 8.75
CA VAL A 567 -1.08 -4.92 7.50
C VAL A 567 -0.27 -5.81 6.58
N ILE A 568 -0.94 -6.73 5.87
CA ILE A 568 -0.40 -7.38 4.66
C ILE A 568 -1.31 -7.00 3.49
N ASN A 569 -0.73 -6.40 2.46
CA ASN A 569 -1.49 -5.78 1.37
C ASN A 569 -0.87 -6.05 -0.01
N GLY A 570 -1.69 -6.49 -0.95
CA GLY A 570 -1.30 -6.84 -2.31
C GLY A 570 -2.07 -6.07 -3.39
N GLY A 571 -1.44 -6.01 -4.56
CA GLY A 571 -1.99 -5.35 -5.74
C GLY A 571 -1.41 -5.93 -7.02
N PHE A 572 -1.94 -5.47 -8.14
CA PHE A 572 -1.58 -5.95 -9.47
C PHE A 572 -1.51 -4.77 -10.45
N GLY A 573 -0.83 -5.00 -11.58
CA GLY A 573 -1.05 -4.24 -12.81
C GLY A 573 -1.30 -5.19 -13.97
N LEU A 574 -2.20 -4.78 -14.87
CA LEU A 574 -2.60 -5.55 -16.04
C LEU A 574 -2.61 -4.64 -17.28
N MET A 575 -1.72 -4.95 -18.22
CA MET A 575 -1.66 -4.28 -19.50
C MET A 575 -2.76 -4.82 -20.42
N LEU A 576 -3.54 -3.91 -21.02
CA LEU A 576 -4.44 -4.21 -22.12
C LEU A 576 -3.82 -3.68 -23.41
N ASP A 577 -3.47 -4.58 -24.33
CA ASP A 577 -2.83 -4.24 -25.61
C ASP A 577 -3.73 -4.51 -26.82
N GLY A 578 -5.02 -4.80 -26.57
CA GLY A 578 -6.02 -5.12 -27.60
C GLY A 578 -5.98 -6.56 -28.11
N THR A 579 -5.09 -7.42 -27.59
CA THR A 579 -5.03 -8.83 -27.98
C THR A 579 -6.12 -9.66 -27.30
N GLN A 580 -6.50 -10.76 -27.94
CA GLN A 580 -7.41 -11.75 -27.35
C GLN A 580 -6.82 -12.39 -26.08
N GLU A 581 -5.49 -12.52 -26.01
CA GLU A 581 -4.80 -13.02 -24.83
C GLU A 581 -4.97 -12.05 -23.64
N ALA A 582 -4.77 -10.75 -23.85
CA ALA A 582 -4.99 -9.75 -22.80
C ALA A 582 -6.46 -9.73 -22.33
N GLU A 583 -7.42 -9.90 -23.24
CA GLU A 583 -8.84 -10.02 -22.89
C GLU A 583 -9.11 -11.26 -21.99
N GLN A 584 -8.55 -12.42 -22.34
CA GLN A 584 -8.70 -13.64 -21.55
C GLN A 584 -8.06 -13.49 -20.16
N LYS A 585 -6.84 -12.93 -20.10
CA LYS A 585 -6.15 -12.62 -18.84
C LYS A 585 -6.99 -11.67 -17.97
N ALA A 586 -7.54 -10.60 -18.55
CA ALA A 586 -8.39 -9.67 -17.83
C ALA A 586 -9.64 -10.33 -17.23
N LYS A 587 -10.34 -11.14 -18.03
CA LYS A 587 -11.54 -11.88 -17.56
C LYS A 587 -11.21 -12.82 -16.40
N MET A 588 -10.12 -13.58 -16.49
CA MET A 588 -9.72 -14.53 -15.44
C MET A 588 -9.23 -13.83 -14.18
N MET A 589 -8.33 -12.86 -14.33
CA MET A 589 -7.67 -12.19 -13.22
C MET A 589 -8.65 -11.30 -12.45
N LEU A 590 -9.40 -10.43 -13.12
CA LEU A 590 -10.35 -9.52 -12.45
C LEU A 590 -11.49 -10.27 -11.77
N SER A 591 -11.92 -11.41 -12.33
CA SER A 591 -12.92 -12.26 -11.68
C SER A 591 -12.40 -12.81 -10.35
N TRP A 592 -11.15 -13.28 -10.30
CA TRP A 592 -10.53 -13.77 -9.07
C TRP A 592 -10.25 -12.64 -8.06
N ASP A 593 -9.62 -11.56 -8.52
CA ASP A 593 -9.19 -10.43 -7.68
C ASP A 593 -10.36 -9.81 -6.90
N VAL A 594 -11.58 -9.84 -7.45
CA VAL A 594 -12.79 -9.40 -6.74
C VAL A 594 -13.44 -10.54 -5.95
N SER A 595 -13.66 -11.70 -6.58
CA SER A 595 -14.48 -12.77 -5.98
C SER A 595 -13.82 -13.41 -4.77
N ASN A 596 -12.48 -13.39 -4.67
CA ASN A 596 -11.73 -13.90 -3.53
C ASN A 596 -12.18 -13.23 -2.21
N GLY A 597 -12.15 -11.91 -2.14
CA GLY A 597 -12.51 -11.14 -0.96
C GLY A 597 -14.02 -11.03 -0.71
N VAL A 598 -14.85 -11.16 -1.75
CA VAL A 598 -16.31 -11.34 -1.58
C VAL A 598 -16.63 -12.68 -0.93
N SER A 599 -15.86 -13.72 -1.24
CA SER A 599 -16.06 -15.08 -0.71
C SER A 599 -15.43 -15.30 0.68
N HIS A 600 -14.46 -14.48 1.07
CA HIS A 600 -13.86 -14.51 2.40
C HIS A 600 -14.91 -14.09 3.45
N PRO A 601 -15.05 -14.78 4.60
CA PRO A 601 -16.17 -14.60 5.54
C PRO A 601 -16.20 -13.20 6.17
N LYS A 602 -16.83 -12.26 5.47
CA LYS A 602 -17.68 -11.23 6.08
C LYS A 602 -19.00 -11.96 6.40
N PRO A 603 -19.70 -11.67 7.51
CA PRO A 603 -20.86 -12.47 7.93
C PRO A 603 -22.05 -12.32 6.96
N LEU A 604 -21.95 -12.93 5.78
CA LEU A 604 -23.08 -13.45 5.04
C LEU A 604 -23.43 -14.77 5.72
N LEU A 605 -24.64 -14.80 6.27
CA LEU A 605 -25.38 -16.03 6.52
C LEU A 605 -25.04 -17.05 5.43
N CYS A 606 -24.62 -18.25 5.83
CA CYS A 606 -24.54 -19.44 5.00
C CYS A 606 -25.65 -19.48 3.93
N LEU A 607 -25.31 -19.10 2.70
CA LEU A 607 -26.02 -19.52 1.50
C LEU A 607 -25.10 -20.46 0.75
N LEU A 608 -24.97 -21.68 1.29
CA LEU A 608 -24.61 -22.83 0.47
C LEU A 608 -25.75 -23.07 -0.51
N SER A 609 -25.65 -22.48 -1.69
CA SER A 609 -26.36 -22.94 -2.90
C SER A 609 -25.31 -23.38 -3.93
N PRO A 610 -25.39 -24.62 -4.45
CA PRO A 610 -24.40 -25.16 -5.37
C PRO A 610 -24.76 -24.79 -6.81
N LEU A 611 -24.29 -23.65 -7.32
CA LEU A 611 -24.32 -23.29 -8.74
C LEU A 611 -23.06 -22.42 -8.95
N VAL A 612 -22.08 -22.78 -9.78
CA VAL A 612 -22.20 -22.93 -11.24
C VAL A 612 -21.11 -23.91 -11.74
N ALA A 613 -21.54 -25.05 -12.28
CA ALA A 613 -20.79 -25.76 -13.29
C ALA A 613 -21.24 -25.20 -14.64
N LEU A 614 -20.37 -24.45 -15.33
CA LEU A 614 -20.57 -24.11 -16.74
C LEU A 614 -20.01 -25.26 -17.60
N PRO A 615 -20.73 -25.72 -18.64
CA PRO A 615 -20.29 -26.82 -19.47
C PRO A 615 -19.20 -26.33 -20.45
N LEU A 616 -18.12 -27.09 -20.55
CA LEU A 616 -17.18 -27.01 -21.67
C LEU A 616 -17.89 -27.48 -22.95
N PRO A 617 -17.63 -26.88 -24.13
CA PRO A 617 -18.18 -27.37 -25.38
C PRO A 617 -17.46 -28.65 -25.79
N THR A 618 -18.13 -29.80 -25.66
CA THR A 618 -17.68 -31.06 -26.26
C THR A 618 -18.04 -31.07 -27.74
N ALA A 619 -17.02 -31.20 -28.58
CA ALA A 619 -17.18 -31.52 -29.99
C ALA A 619 -17.90 -32.86 -30.19
N ASP A 620 -18.75 -32.87 -31.19
CA ASP A 620 -19.64 -33.93 -31.66
C ASP A 620 -18.88 -35.21 -32.08
N LEU A 621 -19.26 -36.36 -31.52
CA LEU A 621 -19.05 -37.68 -32.13
C LEU A 621 -20.20 -38.63 -31.72
N SER A 622 -21.21 -38.67 -32.60
CA SER A 622 -21.93 -39.86 -33.09
C SER A 622 -22.60 -40.86 -32.10
N GLN A 623 -23.94 -40.89 -32.19
CA GLN A 623 -24.81 -42.06 -32.31
C GLN A 623 -24.63 -43.26 -31.34
N SER A 624 -25.61 -43.49 -30.44
CA SER A 624 -26.61 -44.57 -30.60
C SER A 624 -27.51 -44.77 -29.36
N SER A 625 -28.82 -44.82 -29.62
CA SER A 625 -29.91 -45.57 -28.96
C SER A 625 -29.98 -45.74 -27.42
N ALA A 626 -30.90 -44.98 -26.79
CA ALA A 626 -32.08 -45.36 -25.97
C ALA A 626 -32.04 -46.53 -24.95
N PRO A 627 -33.03 -46.64 -24.03
CA PRO A 627 -33.47 -45.71 -22.96
C PRO A 627 -33.56 -46.43 -21.59
N PHE A 628 -33.67 -45.76 -20.43
CA PHE A 628 -34.43 -46.30 -19.27
C PHE A 628 -34.79 -45.22 -18.25
N THR A 629 -35.96 -45.44 -17.63
CA THR A 629 -36.87 -44.53 -16.92
C THR A 629 -36.64 -44.43 -15.40
N SER A 630 -37.36 -43.47 -14.78
CA SER A 630 -37.59 -43.20 -13.35
C SER A 630 -37.70 -44.45 -12.45
N GLU A 631 -37.39 -44.43 -11.14
CA GLU A 631 -38.05 -43.67 -10.07
C GLU A 631 -37.49 -44.19 -8.72
N MET A 632 -37.20 -43.34 -7.72
CA MET A 632 -37.58 -43.57 -6.30
C MET A 632 -37.00 -42.51 -5.36
N VAL A 633 -37.92 -41.84 -4.66
CA VAL A 633 -37.73 -40.90 -3.55
C VAL A 633 -37.77 -41.68 -2.23
N ARG A 634 -36.89 -41.36 -1.26
CA ARG A 634 -37.25 -41.01 0.15
C ARG A 634 -36.07 -41.02 1.13
N THR A 635 -35.84 -39.84 1.72
CA THR A 635 -35.53 -39.52 3.14
C THR A 635 -34.54 -40.36 3.94
N LEU A 636 -33.52 -39.71 4.53
CA LEU A 636 -33.27 -39.74 5.98
C LEU A 636 -32.28 -38.64 6.43
N SER A 637 -32.54 -38.17 7.64
CA SER A 637 -32.05 -36.98 8.34
C SER A 637 -30.74 -37.17 9.11
N CYS A 638 -29.96 -36.08 9.18
CA CYS A 638 -29.06 -35.59 10.24
C CYS A 638 -28.42 -36.56 11.26
N ARG A 639 -27.08 -36.58 11.34
CA ARG A 639 -26.23 -36.02 12.45
C ARG A 639 -24.71 -36.25 12.19
N PRO A 640 -23.81 -35.53 12.91
CA PRO A 640 -22.52 -35.04 12.40
C PRO A 640 -21.33 -35.97 12.73
N ALA A 641 -20.23 -35.83 11.97
CA ALA A 641 -18.98 -36.54 12.22
C ALA A 641 -17.79 -35.59 12.37
N HIS A 642 -16.96 -35.94 13.35
CA HIS A 642 -15.79 -35.27 13.90
C HIS A 642 -14.63 -35.08 12.91
N LEU A 643 -13.88 -34.00 13.11
CA LEU A 643 -12.53 -33.78 12.60
C LEU A 643 -11.56 -34.88 13.10
N CYS A 644 -10.80 -35.46 12.19
CA CYS A 644 -9.53 -36.13 12.48
C CYS A 644 -8.44 -35.58 11.54
N LEU A 645 -7.39 -35.06 12.15
CA LEU A 645 -6.11 -34.68 11.54
C LEU A 645 -5.39 -35.91 10.97
N PHE A 646 -4.78 -35.80 9.80
CA PHE A 646 -3.70 -36.71 9.39
C PHE A 646 -2.57 -35.96 8.70
N SER A 647 -1.37 -36.14 9.25
CA SER A 647 -0.07 -35.77 8.68
C SER A 647 0.30 -36.71 7.54
N SER A 648 0.89 -36.16 6.49
CA SER A 648 1.45 -36.90 5.37
C SER A 648 2.84 -37.49 5.73
N ALA A 649 2.96 -38.81 5.62
CA ALA A 649 4.22 -39.51 5.41
C ALA A 649 4.07 -40.32 4.13
N ALA A 650 4.83 -39.97 3.09
CA ALA A 650 4.79 -40.63 1.79
C ALA A 650 5.73 -41.84 1.77
N HIS A 651 5.17 -43.03 1.54
CA HIS A 651 5.88 -44.22 1.09
C HIS A 651 5.75 -44.33 -0.43
N ILE A 652 6.89 -44.39 -1.12
CA ILE A 652 7.00 -44.68 -2.56
C ILE A 652 7.07 -46.20 -2.74
N SER A 653 6.25 -46.75 -3.64
CA SER A 653 6.28 -48.16 -4.04
C SER A 653 6.73 -48.30 -5.50
N LEU A 654 7.58 -49.31 -5.71
CA LEU A 654 8.26 -49.69 -6.95
C LEU A 654 7.30 -50.28 -8.01
N GLY A 655 7.59 -50.01 -9.29
CA GLY A 655 6.99 -50.69 -10.45
C GLY A 655 8.07 -51.02 -11.50
N LEU A 656 7.99 -52.23 -12.05
CA LEU A 656 9.02 -52.99 -12.77
C LEU A 656 9.20 -52.64 -14.27
N PHE A 657 10.38 -53.01 -14.79
CA PHE A 657 10.89 -52.97 -16.19
C PHE A 657 10.13 -53.87 -17.19
N PRO A 658 10.39 -53.74 -18.51
CA PRO A 658 11.36 -54.66 -19.15
C PRO A 658 12.33 -54.06 -20.21
N GLU A 659 13.47 -54.78 -20.32
CA GLU A 659 14.34 -55.05 -21.47
C GLU A 659 15.34 -54.02 -22.04
N ALA A 660 16.60 -54.46 -22.08
CA ALA A 660 17.79 -53.86 -22.69
C ALA A 660 18.13 -54.53 -24.04
N PRO A 661 19.12 -54.01 -24.79
CA PRO A 661 20.41 -54.72 -24.73
C PRO A 661 21.69 -53.84 -24.78
N SER A 662 22.65 -54.26 -23.96
CA SER A 662 24.11 -54.34 -24.14
C SER A 662 24.88 -53.21 -24.86
N HIS A 663 25.87 -52.62 -24.15
CA HIS A 663 27.30 -52.77 -24.48
C HIS A 663 28.26 -52.25 -23.38
N ARG A 664 29.05 -53.20 -22.84
CA ARG A 664 30.43 -53.20 -22.29
C ARG A 664 30.97 -51.99 -21.49
N LEU A 665 31.27 -52.29 -20.22
CA LEU A 665 32.18 -51.61 -19.30
C LEU A 665 33.66 -51.82 -19.67
N ALA A 666 34.47 -50.77 -19.49
CA ALA A 666 35.88 -50.85 -19.10
C ALA A 666 36.30 -49.56 -18.36
N LEU A 667 36.64 -49.70 -17.07
CA LEU A 667 37.60 -48.87 -16.32
C LEU A 667 38.85 -49.76 -16.08
N PRO A 668 40.07 -49.28 -15.72
CA PRO A 668 40.35 -48.07 -14.92
C PRO A 668 41.65 -47.29 -15.29
N SER A 669 41.87 -46.12 -14.67
CA SER A 669 43.05 -45.81 -13.82
C SER A 669 43.41 -44.30 -13.72
N SER A 670 43.70 -43.91 -12.47
CA SER A 670 44.70 -42.93 -11.99
C SER A 670 44.63 -41.43 -12.33
N SER A 671 44.50 -40.66 -11.24
CA SER A 671 45.43 -39.62 -10.75
C SER A 671 45.02 -38.14 -10.77
N ALA A 672 45.25 -37.53 -9.61
CA ALA A 672 45.52 -36.11 -9.29
C ALA A 672 44.37 -35.10 -9.34
N PHE A 673 43.75 -34.88 -8.17
CA PHE A 673 43.17 -33.58 -7.80
C PHE A 673 44.07 -32.93 -6.74
N VAL A 674 44.53 -31.72 -7.05
CA VAL A 674 45.27 -30.82 -6.17
C VAL A 674 44.26 -30.08 -5.29
N HIS A 675 44.41 -30.23 -3.97
CA HIS A 675 43.76 -29.37 -2.98
C HIS A 675 44.66 -28.16 -2.70
N THR A 676 44.12 -26.95 -2.84
CA THR A 676 44.68 -25.74 -2.23
C THR A 676 43.83 -25.37 -1.01
N GLU A 677 44.50 -25.32 0.13
CA GLU A 677 43.97 -25.03 1.47
C GLU A 677 43.61 -23.55 1.68
N CYS A 678 42.61 -23.34 2.51
CA CYS A 678 42.21 -22.06 3.11
C CYS A 678 42.92 -21.92 4.47
N PRO A 679 43.68 -20.84 4.75
CA PRO A 679 44.27 -20.62 6.06
C PRO A 679 43.30 -19.88 6.99
N TRP A 680 43.54 -19.98 8.30
CA TRP A 680 42.86 -19.33 9.46
C TRP A 680 42.02 -20.26 10.33
N CYS A 681 42.69 -21.22 10.96
CA CYS A 681 42.31 -21.67 12.30
C CYS A 681 43.54 -22.27 12.99
N GLN A 682 44.19 -21.53 13.90
CA GLN A 682 44.87 -22.02 15.12
C GLN A 682 45.78 -20.95 15.74
N THR A 683 45.43 -20.52 16.96
CA THR A 683 46.32 -20.24 18.12
C THR A 683 45.37 -19.97 19.30
N LEU A 684 45.30 -20.78 20.37
CA LEU A 684 46.21 -20.79 21.53
C LEU A 684 45.87 -21.97 22.49
N PRO A 685 46.77 -22.31 23.46
CA PRO A 685 46.86 -23.63 24.07
C PRO A 685 46.16 -23.79 25.44
N SER A 686 46.25 -25.04 25.90
CA SER A 686 45.56 -25.76 26.96
C SER A 686 45.95 -25.48 28.43
N GLN A 687 45.02 -25.92 29.31
CA GLN A 687 45.15 -26.45 30.68
C GLN A 687 44.84 -25.53 31.88
N CYS A 688 43.73 -25.84 32.55
CA CYS A 688 43.67 -26.00 34.01
C CYS A 688 42.42 -26.82 34.41
N SER A 689 42.57 -27.59 35.48
CA SER A 689 41.86 -28.81 35.90
C SER A 689 40.74 -28.59 36.95
N THR A 690 39.55 -29.21 36.73
CA THR A 690 38.57 -29.88 37.66
C THR A 690 38.09 -29.22 38.99
N PRO A 691 36.98 -29.67 39.64
CA PRO A 691 35.55 -29.76 39.22
C PRO A 691 34.54 -29.37 40.35
N ILE A 692 33.39 -28.72 40.12
CA ILE A 692 32.34 -28.61 41.18
C ILE A 692 30.89 -28.70 40.65
N ALA A 693 30.22 -29.76 41.11
CA ALA A 693 28.80 -29.99 41.47
C ALA A 693 27.65 -29.46 40.58
N ILE A 694 26.91 -30.42 40.00
CA ILE A 694 25.52 -30.27 39.57
C ILE A 694 24.62 -30.63 40.76
N ALA A 695 23.76 -29.70 41.19
CA ALA A 695 22.69 -29.94 42.16
C ALA A 695 21.36 -30.18 41.44
N GLU A 696 20.61 -31.15 41.97
CA GLU A 696 19.34 -31.67 41.48
C GLU A 696 18.16 -30.69 41.65
N ARG A 697 17.28 -30.63 40.62
CA ARG A 697 15.78 -30.66 40.61
C ARG A 697 14.97 -29.71 41.55
N PRO A 698 13.73 -29.27 41.18
CA PRO A 698 12.70 -30.18 40.68
C PRO A 698 11.70 -29.69 39.61
N SER A 699 11.16 -30.71 38.97
CA SER A 699 9.95 -30.82 38.15
C SER A 699 8.71 -30.14 38.74
N PHE A 700 7.94 -29.46 37.88
CA PHE A 700 6.53 -29.12 38.13
C PHE A 700 5.61 -29.64 37.02
N LYS A 701 4.47 -30.17 37.46
CA LYS A 701 3.42 -30.92 36.74
C LYS A 701 2.57 -30.04 35.80
N PRO A 702 1.89 -30.62 34.80
CA PRO A 702 0.84 -29.95 34.04
C PRO A 702 -0.49 -29.96 34.82
N LEU A 703 -1.18 -28.81 34.84
CA LEU A 703 -2.51 -28.64 35.41
C LEU A 703 -3.58 -28.81 34.31
N SER A 704 -4.47 -29.77 34.53
CA SER A 704 -5.78 -29.87 33.88
C SER A 704 -6.73 -28.81 34.42
N PHE A 705 -7.55 -28.19 33.57
CA PHE A 705 -8.78 -27.55 34.02
C PHE A 705 -9.96 -27.83 33.07
N TYR A 706 -11.11 -27.84 33.73
CA TYR A 706 -12.38 -28.43 33.37
C TYR A 706 -13.21 -27.60 32.37
N HIS A 707 -14.13 -28.31 31.71
CA HIS A 707 -15.33 -27.80 31.05
C HIS A 707 -16.10 -26.76 31.87
N LEU A 708 -16.46 -25.65 31.24
CA LEU A 708 -17.82 -25.12 31.11
C LEU A 708 -17.90 -24.14 29.94
#